data_AF-A0A2G2JUB2-F1
#
_entry.id   AF-A0A2G2JUB2-F1
#
_cell.length_a   1.000
_cell.length_b   1.000
_cell.length_c   1.000
_cell.angle_alpha   90.00
_cell.angle_beta   90.00
_cell.angle_gamma   90.00
#
_symmetry.space_group_name_H-M   'P 1'
#
loop_
_entity.id
_entity.type
_entity.pdbx_description
1 polymer ?
#
loop_
_entity_poly.entity_id
_entity_poly.type
_entity_poly.pdbx_seq_one_letter_code
_entity_poly.pdbx_strand_id
1 'polypeptide(L)'
;MWRSPLILAFAAIFALPAFAALNDLDNDGIADAQDPDRDGDGLSNFLESAAGFDPDVADQVDTDGDGIPNSIDDDIDGDGVPNQNDAFPLNKRDWIDTDADGVGDNSDKDLDGDGIANDYEEKLGYNPKDMDSRPKDRDKDGIPDLLDPDMDNDGVANSEDAFPLNDKEWSDLDRDGTGDNSDSDRDGDGVSNQFEENAGTDPNDRFSAPKDTDRDGTPDSLDDDRDGDGVKNDDDLYPDNISAWADTDSDGIPDNEDPDADGDGIPNVFELHLGTSPLDPNSKPSDVDGDGMPDYFDSDVDGDGFENASDTFPEDGKEWIDTDGDGMGDNQDLDRDNDGYNNDIEAQAGSDDLDVNDVPADMDSDGIIDILDDDMDGDGHLNTEDAFPKDINEWEDFDGDGIGDNTDEDLDNDGINNEFELTLSYDPYDATSVPADFDNDGVPDELDTDLDGDTIGNEMDLFPRDPSEWFDLDEDGIGDNSDPDRDGDGISNSYELRVGTNPANKASVPRDLDGDSIPDGIDEDIDGDAYLNDEDAFPMDASEWADLDGDGIGDNRDLDLDGDGISNEYELRLNTDPRDSLSVPSDMDNDGIPDALDDDIDGDNVPNVKDKFPLDRSEWDDTDGDGIGDNSDKDIDNDGIINKYELQLSFDPYSAASVPPDQDKDGIPDALDNDRDNDGYDNDSDAFPDDRTEWSDFDGDGIGDNKDLDVDGDGFSNDTEKREGTDPWDKADYPDHEPPVIGKIEWLEAQKALSGMAYDDGRGITSVRLISPMGDKCDGFIPYVGHFMVPCAIIGNSTQWTLVVEDKFGNRATRDFVPGG
;
A
#
# COMPACT_ATOMS: atom_id res chain seq x y z
N MET A 1 47.01 24.68 -68.40
CA MET A 1 46.90 25.99 -69.09
C MET A 1 45.43 26.37 -69.16
N TRP A 2 45.07 27.66 -69.03
CA TRP A 2 43.89 28.33 -69.64
C TRP A 2 42.52 27.60 -69.58
N ARG A 3 41.47 28.09 -68.88
CA ARG A 3 41.23 29.40 -68.23
C ARG A 3 40.26 29.30 -67.03
N SER A 4 40.40 30.22 -66.08
CA SER A 4 39.45 30.62 -65.00
C SER A 4 38.66 31.89 -65.44
N PRO A 5 37.95 32.71 -64.59
CA PRO A 5 37.56 32.63 -63.16
C PRO A 5 36.03 32.43 -62.96
N LEU A 6 35.39 32.26 -61.78
CA LEU A 6 35.72 32.17 -60.34
C LEU A 6 35.93 33.44 -59.45
N ILE A 7 35.16 33.49 -58.33
CA ILE A 7 35.44 34.08 -56.99
C ILE A 7 35.10 35.59 -56.68
N LEU A 8 34.21 35.75 -55.69
CA LEU A 8 33.96 36.75 -54.61
C LEU A 8 34.24 38.30 -54.72
N ALA A 9 33.16 39.07 -54.46
CA ALA A 9 32.93 40.06 -53.36
C ALA A 9 33.40 41.57 -53.36
N PHE A 10 32.55 42.40 -52.71
CA PHE A 10 32.69 43.78 -52.13
C PHE A 10 32.71 45.12 -52.96
N ALA A 11 31.64 45.94 -52.78
CA ALA A 11 31.52 47.42 -52.59
C ALA A 11 31.80 48.57 -53.66
N ALA A 12 30.71 49.14 -54.22
CA ALA A 12 30.23 50.57 -54.28
C ALA A 12 30.85 51.79 -55.11
N ILE A 13 29.97 52.73 -55.58
CA ILE A 13 30.06 54.24 -55.82
C ILE A 13 30.01 54.92 -57.26
N PHE A 14 28.90 55.67 -57.55
CA PHE A 14 28.59 56.99 -58.27
C PHE A 14 28.65 57.38 -59.82
N ALA A 15 27.45 57.48 -60.46
CA ALA A 15 26.65 58.63 -61.07
C ALA A 15 26.97 59.55 -62.31
N LEU A 16 25.94 59.82 -63.18
CA LEU A 16 25.35 61.16 -63.65
C LEU A 16 24.38 61.14 -64.92
N PRO A 17 23.25 61.92 -64.99
CA PRO A 17 22.29 62.02 -66.17
C PRO A 17 21.68 63.45 -66.56
N ALA A 18 20.82 63.58 -67.62
CA ALA A 18 19.58 64.48 -67.78
C ALA A 18 19.19 65.05 -69.23
N PHE A 19 17.93 65.56 -69.39
CA PHE A 19 17.31 66.47 -70.44
C PHE A 19 16.92 65.94 -71.88
N ALA A 20 16.12 66.58 -72.79
CA ALA A 20 14.87 67.43 -72.87
C ALA A 20 14.74 68.10 -74.31
N ALA A 21 13.66 68.72 -74.89
CA ALA A 21 12.16 68.67 -74.90
C ALA A 21 11.58 69.67 -76.00
N LEU A 22 10.34 69.52 -76.57
CA LEU A 22 9.66 70.49 -77.53
C LEU A 22 8.14 70.19 -77.82
N ASN A 23 7.37 71.08 -78.53
CA ASN A 23 5.89 71.03 -78.75
C ASN A 23 5.31 71.75 -80.04
N ASP A 24 4.09 71.33 -80.45
CA ASP A 24 2.94 71.81 -81.32
C ASP A 24 1.70 70.99 -80.79
N LEU A 25 0.40 71.32 -80.99
CA LEU A 25 -0.69 70.67 -80.20
C LEU A 25 -1.05 69.23 -80.64
N ASP A 26 -1.97 69.04 -81.60
CA ASP A 26 -2.32 67.71 -82.12
C ASP A 26 -1.24 67.18 -83.11
N ASN A 27 -0.53 68.13 -83.75
CA ASN A 27 0.55 67.96 -84.73
C ASN A 27 0.09 67.50 -86.13
N ASP A 28 -1.15 67.77 -86.58
CA ASP A 28 -1.54 67.60 -88.00
C ASP A 28 -0.74 68.53 -88.93
N GLY A 29 -0.35 69.71 -88.43
CA GLY A 29 0.40 70.75 -89.12
C GLY A 29 -0.36 72.07 -89.33
N ILE A 30 -1.60 72.17 -88.86
CA ILE A 30 -2.41 73.38 -88.70
C ILE A 30 -2.24 73.87 -87.27
N ALA A 31 -1.66 75.04 -87.09
CA ALA A 31 -1.53 75.62 -85.75
C ALA A 31 -2.92 75.92 -85.14
N ASP A 32 -3.12 75.50 -83.89
CA ASP A 32 -4.37 75.41 -83.12
C ASP A 32 -5.29 76.65 -83.18
N ALA A 33 -4.74 77.84 -83.47
CA ALA A 33 -5.49 79.07 -83.72
C ALA A 33 -6.19 79.15 -85.12
N GLN A 34 -6.16 78.08 -85.92
CA GLN A 34 -6.88 77.97 -87.20
C GLN A 34 -7.79 76.74 -87.29
N ASP A 35 -7.77 75.83 -86.31
CA ASP A 35 -8.38 74.52 -86.45
C ASP A 35 -9.87 74.44 -86.00
N PRO A 36 -10.75 73.75 -86.76
CA PRO A 36 -12.14 73.47 -86.38
C PRO A 36 -12.37 72.17 -85.57
N ASP A 37 -11.33 71.36 -85.32
CA ASP A 37 -11.32 70.08 -84.57
C ASP A 37 -9.95 69.99 -83.85
N ARG A 38 -9.78 70.78 -82.77
CA ARG A 38 -8.43 71.18 -82.27
C ARG A 38 -7.65 70.06 -81.58
N ASP A 39 -8.31 69.07 -81.00
CA ASP A 39 -7.71 67.90 -80.37
C ASP A 39 -7.75 66.64 -81.25
N GLY A 40 -8.49 66.66 -82.36
CA GLY A 40 -8.59 65.58 -83.34
C GLY A 40 -9.52 64.44 -82.93
N ASP A 41 -10.44 64.69 -82.00
CA ASP A 41 -11.46 63.75 -81.49
C ASP A 41 -12.49 63.32 -82.56
N GLY A 42 -12.84 64.24 -83.48
CA GLY A 42 -13.81 63.99 -84.56
C GLY A 42 -15.23 64.51 -84.28
N LEU A 43 -15.53 64.99 -83.07
CA LEU A 43 -16.47 66.09 -82.88
C LEU A 43 -15.84 67.39 -83.43
N SER A 44 -16.60 68.47 -83.44
CA SER A 44 -16.11 69.75 -84.00
C SER A 44 -16.42 70.83 -82.98
N ASN A 45 -15.43 71.64 -82.60
CA ASN A 45 -15.40 72.53 -81.42
C ASN A 45 -16.72 73.25 -81.03
N PHE A 46 -17.61 73.47 -82.00
CA PHE A 46 -18.97 73.97 -81.84
C PHE A 46 -19.95 73.02 -81.10
N LEU A 47 -19.81 71.69 -81.23
CA LEU A 47 -20.69 70.70 -80.62
C LEU A 47 -20.35 70.50 -79.14
N GLU A 48 -19.06 70.31 -78.80
CA GLU A 48 -18.59 70.31 -77.41
C GLU A 48 -18.98 71.61 -76.72
N SER A 49 -18.70 72.77 -77.34
CA SER A 49 -19.09 74.09 -76.84
C SER A 49 -20.61 74.28 -76.67
N ALA A 50 -21.44 73.49 -77.36
CA ALA A 50 -22.91 73.53 -77.25
C ALA A 50 -23.45 72.55 -76.19
N ALA A 51 -22.76 71.44 -75.94
CA ALA A 51 -23.06 70.49 -74.87
C ALA A 51 -22.46 70.90 -73.51
N GLY A 52 -21.36 71.66 -73.51
CA GLY A 52 -20.68 72.20 -72.33
C GLY A 52 -19.26 71.69 -72.08
N PHE A 53 -18.70 70.89 -73.00
CA PHE A 53 -17.36 70.32 -72.92
C PHE A 53 -16.29 71.29 -73.49
N ASP A 54 -15.00 71.02 -73.20
CA ASP A 54 -13.87 71.92 -73.51
C ASP A 54 -13.21 71.48 -74.83
N PRO A 55 -13.32 72.24 -75.93
CA PRO A 55 -12.98 71.79 -77.29
C PRO A 55 -11.48 71.83 -77.61
N ASP A 56 -10.69 71.42 -76.62
CA ASP A 56 -9.24 71.30 -76.55
C ASP A 56 -8.86 70.00 -75.77
N VAL A 57 -9.84 69.12 -75.48
CA VAL A 57 -9.75 67.92 -74.62
C VAL A 57 -10.75 66.83 -75.08
N ALA A 58 -10.29 65.86 -75.88
CA ALA A 58 -11.07 64.72 -76.39
C ALA A 58 -11.75 63.85 -75.29
N ASP A 59 -13.09 63.75 -75.26
CA ASP A 59 -13.85 63.03 -74.23
C ASP A 59 -15.12 62.26 -74.70
N GLN A 60 -15.00 60.95 -74.96
CA GLN A 60 -16.14 60.08 -75.29
C GLN A 60 -16.13 58.73 -74.54
N VAL A 61 -17.26 58.39 -73.91
CA VAL A 61 -17.59 57.06 -73.35
C VAL A 61 -19.06 56.76 -73.65
N ASP A 62 -19.29 55.55 -74.17
CA ASP A 62 -20.55 54.93 -74.58
C ASP A 62 -20.44 53.45 -74.13
N THR A 63 -21.45 52.93 -73.43
CA THR A 63 -21.32 51.71 -72.59
C THR A 63 -22.09 50.51 -73.12
N ASP A 64 -23.33 50.68 -73.58
CA ASP A 64 -24.06 49.62 -74.31
C ASP A 64 -23.67 49.56 -75.81
N GLY A 65 -23.23 50.70 -76.38
CA GLY A 65 -22.84 50.84 -77.78
C GLY A 65 -23.97 51.24 -78.74
N ASP A 66 -25.09 51.80 -78.28
CA ASP A 66 -26.18 52.30 -79.13
C ASP A 66 -25.78 53.51 -79.99
N GLY A 67 -24.80 54.30 -79.52
CA GLY A 67 -24.32 55.54 -80.16
C GLY A 67 -24.72 56.83 -79.43
N ILE A 68 -25.33 56.76 -78.25
CA ILE A 68 -25.57 57.87 -77.32
C ILE A 68 -24.52 57.81 -76.19
N PRO A 69 -23.69 58.86 -75.99
CA PRO A 69 -22.75 58.87 -74.87
C PRO A 69 -23.45 58.85 -73.51
N ASN A 70 -22.90 58.12 -72.53
CA ASN A 70 -23.48 57.90 -71.19
C ASN A 70 -24.06 59.16 -70.52
N SER A 71 -23.46 60.33 -70.79
CA SER A 71 -23.81 61.61 -70.17
C SER A 71 -25.20 62.15 -70.54
N ILE A 72 -25.84 61.58 -71.57
CA ILE A 72 -27.18 61.98 -72.07
C ILE A 72 -28.10 60.79 -72.37
N ASP A 73 -27.79 59.61 -71.84
CA ASP A 73 -28.60 58.39 -72.00
C ASP A 73 -29.51 58.11 -70.78
N ASP A 74 -30.66 57.47 -71.03
CA ASP A 74 -31.69 57.12 -70.05
C ASP A 74 -31.62 55.63 -69.61
N ASP A 75 -30.83 54.76 -70.28
CA ASP A 75 -30.66 53.30 -70.01
C ASP A 75 -29.21 52.85 -70.38
N ILE A 76 -28.20 53.28 -69.60
CA ILE A 76 -26.78 53.38 -69.99
C ILE A 76 -26.10 52.04 -70.35
N ASP A 77 -26.61 50.91 -69.85
CA ASP A 77 -26.13 49.60 -70.28
C ASP A 77 -27.15 48.79 -71.11
N GLY A 78 -28.38 49.28 -71.26
CA GLY A 78 -29.42 48.72 -72.10
C GLY A 78 -30.07 47.44 -71.56
N ASP A 79 -30.27 47.32 -70.25
CA ASP A 79 -30.89 46.13 -69.61
C ASP A 79 -32.42 46.15 -69.73
N GLY A 80 -33.00 47.35 -69.83
CA GLY A 80 -34.43 47.61 -69.92
C GLY A 80 -35.05 48.27 -68.68
N VAL A 81 -34.26 48.48 -67.62
CA VAL A 81 -34.60 49.29 -66.43
C VAL A 81 -33.93 50.66 -66.56
N PRO A 82 -34.69 51.75 -66.81
CA PRO A 82 -34.09 53.07 -67.00
C PRO A 82 -33.35 53.55 -65.75
N ASN A 83 -32.18 54.18 -65.93
CA ASN A 83 -31.17 54.58 -64.92
C ASN A 83 -31.69 55.20 -63.60
N GLN A 84 -32.90 55.77 -63.63
CA GLN A 84 -33.57 56.40 -62.47
C GLN A 84 -34.31 55.41 -61.55
N ASN A 85 -34.48 54.15 -61.97
CA ASN A 85 -35.14 53.07 -61.23
C ASN A 85 -34.25 51.81 -61.12
N ASP A 86 -33.02 51.89 -61.59
CA ASP A 86 -32.01 50.83 -61.51
C ASP A 86 -31.05 51.18 -60.35
N ALA A 87 -30.72 50.17 -59.53
CA ALA A 87 -29.74 50.30 -58.45
C ALA A 87 -28.31 50.34 -58.99
N PHE A 88 -28.02 49.68 -60.12
CA PHE A 88 -26.69 49.61 -60.72
C PHE A 88 -26.68 49.96 -62.23
N PRO A 89 -26.88 51.25 -62.62
CA PRO A 89 -26.97 51.73 -64.03
C PRO A 89 -25.75 51.57 -64.94
N LEU A 90 -24.86 50.63 -64.63
CA LEU A 90 -23.66 50.21 -65.36
C LEU A 90 -23.45 48.67 -65.31
N ASN A 91 -24.38 47.91 -64.71
CA ASN A 91 -24.30 46.45 -64.51
C ASN A 91 -25.63 45.72 -64.82
N LYS A 92 -25.89 45.52 -66.11
CA LYS A 92 -26.81 44.60 -66.84
C LYS A 92 -27.25 43.26 -66.18
N ARG A 93 -26.68 42.86 -65.05
CA ARG A 93 -27.04 41.62 -64.33
C ARG A 93 -27.86 41.85 -63.08
N ASP A 94 -27.81 43.05 -62.51
CA ASP A 94 -28.32 43.32 -61.18
C ASP A 94 -29.01 44.68 -61.21
N TRP A 95 -30.33 44.67 -61.03
CA TRP A 95 -31.19 45.86 -61.13
C TRP A 95 -32.08 46.06 -59.88
N ILE A 96 -31.86 45.21 -58.87
CA ILE A 96 -32.48 45.25 -57.53
C ILE A 96 -31.36 45.05 -56.51
N ASP A 97 -31.49 45.82 -55.44
CA ASP A 97 -30.69 45.87 -54.23
C ASP A 97 -31.74 45.96 -53.11
N THR A 98 -31.94 44.88 -52.34
CA THR A 98 -33.12 44.73 -51.46
C THR A 98 -32.93 45.43 -50.11
N ASP A 99 -31.74 45.37 -49.53
CA ASP A 99 -31.38 46.01 -48.25
C ASP A 99 -30.71 47.40 -48.43
N ALA A 100 -30.14 47.66 -49.60
CA ALA A 100 -29.37 48.85 -49.99
C ALA A 100 -27.90 48.89 -49.51
N ASP A 101 -27.22 47.74 -49.35
CA ASP A 101 -25.77 47.68 -49.05
C ASP A 101 -24.88 48.07 -50.26
N GLY A 102 -25.36 47.85 -51.48
CA GLY A 102 -24.60 48.06 -52.73
C GLY A 102 -24.13 46.79 -53.44
N VAL A 103 -24.63 45.61 -53.06
CA VAL A 103 -24.55 44.33 -53.77
C VAL A 103 -25.90 44.00 -54.40
N GLY A 104 -25.89 43.43 -55.60
CA GLY A 104 -27.11 43.03 -56.29
C GLY A 104 -27.69 41.71 -55.78
N ASP A 105 -29.03 41.62 -55.71
CA ASP A 105 -29.83 40.47 -55.27
C ASP A 105 -29.34 39.08 -55.76
N ASN A 106 -28.72 39.00 -56.95
CA ASN A 106 -28.25 37.74 -57.54
C ASN A 106 -26.85 37.29 -57.05
N SER A 107 -26.13 38.16 -56.35
CA SER A 107 -24.74 37.97 -55.87
C SER A 107 -24.61 38.00 -54.34
N ASP A 108 -25.69 38.36 -53.66
CA ASP A 108 -25.77 38.61 -52.23
C ASP A 108 -25.94 37.34 -51.37
N LYS A 109 -25.63 37.45 -50.08
CA LYS A 109 -25.66 36.42 -49.05
C LYS A 109 -26.51 36.76 -47.82
N ASP A 110 -26.93 38.01 -47.65
CA ASP A 110 -27.78 38.49 -46.56
C ASP A 110 -28.83 39.44 -47.18
N LEU A 111 -29.86 38.84 -47.78
CA LEU A 111 -30.75 39.47 -48.76
C LEU A 111 -31.74 40.48 -48.20
N ASP A 112 -31.71 40.73 -46.90
CA ASP A 112 -32.45 41.81 -46.23
C ASP A 112 -31.64 42.55 -45.14
N GLY A 113 -30.34 42.25 -45.00
CA GLY A 113 -29.37 43.02 -44.24
C GLY A 113 -29.50 42.87 -42.73
N ASP A 114 -29.93 41.71 -42.23
CA ASP A 114 -30.22 41.50 -40.81
C ASP A 114 -29.02 41.01 -39.97
N GLY A 115 -27.98 40.49 -40.64
CA GLY A 115 -26.77 39.93 -40.06
C GLY A 115 -26.61 38.43 -40.23
N ILE A 116 -27.68 37.69 -40.57
CA ILE A 116 -27.69 36.21 -40.62
C ILE A 116 -27.74 35.75 -42.08
N ALA A 117 -26.76 34.94 -42.50
CA ALA A 117 -26.67 34.55 -43.90
C ALA A 117 -27.87 33.71 -44.37
N ASN A 118 -28.34 33.98 -45.61
CA ASN A 118 -29.49 33.36 -46.26
C ASN A 118 -29.55 31.82 -46.12
N ASP A 119 -28.39 31.14 -46.11
CA ASP A 119 -28.33 29.69 -46.03
C ASP A 119 -28.47 29.14 -44.59
N TYR A 120 -28.29 29.94 -43.53
CA TYR A 120 -28.70 29.57 -42.17
C TYR A 120 -30.21 29.71 -41.98
N GLU A 121 -30.80 30.79 -42.48
CA GLU A 121 -32.24 30.97 -42.49
C GLU A 121 -32.98 29.87 -43.27
N GLU A 122 -32.54 29.55 -44.50
CA GLU A 122 -33.16 28.47 -45.30
C GLU A 122 -33.09 27.11 -44.59
N LYS A 123 -32.01 26.82 -43.83
CA LYS A 123 -31.88 25.59 -43.01
C LYS A 123 -32.90 25.58 -41.86
N LEU A 124 -33.11 26.73 -41.22
CA LEU A 124 -33.94 26.87 -40.02
C LEU A 124 -35.43 27.17 -40.34
N GLY A 125 -35.76 27.44 -41.61
CA GLY A 125 -37.13 27.67 -42.08
C GLY A 125 -37.60 29.13 -41.98
N TYR A 126 -36.66 30.06 -41.92
CA TYR A 126 -36.87 31.51 -41.94
C TYR A 126 -36.95 32.04 -43.39
N ASN A 127 -36.93 33.36 -43.62
CA ASN A 127 -37.31 33.94 -44.91
C ASN A 127 -36.34 35.06 -45.34
N PRO A 128 -35.34 34.74 -46.19
CA PRO A 128 -34.23 35.64 -46.57
C PRO A 128 -34.59 36.82 -47.49
N LYS A 129 -35.71 37.51 -47.21
CA LYS A 129 -36.23 38.73 -47.87
C LYS A 129 -37.19 39.51 -46.93
N ASP A 130 -37.11 39.30 -45.61
CA ASP A 130 -37.98 39.88 -44.59
C ASP A 130 -37.27 39.91 -43.22
N MET A 131 -36.40 40.89 -42.99
CA MET A 131 -35.60 41.18 -41.78
C MET A 131 -36.33 41.03 -40.42
N ASP A 132 -37.67 41.04 -40.37
CA ASP A 132 -38.47 40.73 -39.17
C ASP A 132 -38.61 39.21 -38.89
N SER A 133 -38.15 38.34 -39.81
CA SER A 133 -38.36 36.90 -39.88
C SER A 133 -37.04 36.13 -39.76
N ARG A 134 -36.35 36.30 -38.64
CA ARG A 134 -35.01 35.71 -38.40
C ARG A 134 -34.91 34.82 -37.15
N PRO A 135 -33.95 33.89 -37.10
CA PRO A 135 -33.67 33.11 -35.89
C PRO A 135 -33.07 33.99 -34.78
N LYS A 136 -32.83 33.38 -33.61
CA LYS A 136 -32.04 34.06 -32.58
C LYS A 136 -30.57 33.90 -32.86
N ASP A 137 -29.86 34.97 -32.55
CA ASP A 137 -28.43 35.14 -32.51
C ASP A 137 -28.21 36.09 -31.30
N ARG A 138 -27.39 35.66 -30.33
CA ARG A 138 -27.22 36.33 -29.03
C ARG A 138 -26.04 37.30 -29.04
N ASP A 139 -24.87 36.81 -29.39
CA ASP A 139 -23.59 37.51 -29.37
C ASP A 139 -23.45 38.45 -30.59
N LYS A 140 -23.91 37.98 -31.77
CA LYS A 140 -23.89 38.59 -33.11
C LYS A 140 -22.63 38.35 -33.93
N ASP A 141 -22.16 37.10 -33.99
CA ASP A 141 -21.21 36.67 -35.03
C ASP A 141 -21.87 36.36 -36.40
N GLY A 142 -23.19 36.12 -36.42
CA GLY A 142 -23.98 35.75 -37.61
C GLY A 142 -24.36 34.26 -37.71
N ILE A 143 -24.01 33.45 -36.70
CA ILE A 143 -24.46 32.07 -36.52
C ILE A 143 -25.64 32.06 -35.52
N PRO A 144 -26.78 31.42 -35.83
CA PRO A 144 -27.90 31.37 -34.89
C PRO A 144 -27.68 30.46 -33.68
N ASP A 145 -28.21 30.84 -32.49
CA ASP A 145 -28.09 30.13 -31.18
C ASP A 145 -28.13 28.58 -31.29
N LEU A 146 -29.00 28.06 -32.17
CA LEU A 146 -29.30 26.63 -32.32
C LEU A 146 -28.24 25.84 -33.14
N LEU A 147 -27.33 26.54 -33.80
CA LEU A 147 -26.28 26.00 -34.67
C LEU A 147 -24.87 26.46 -34.24
N ASP A 148 -24.81 27.23 -33.16
CA ASP A 148 -23.63 27.89 -32.63
C ASP A 148 -22.86 26.98 -31.64
N PRO A 149 -21.53 26.83 -31.79
CA PRO A 149 -20.69 26.16 -30.79
C PRO A 149 -20.42 26.96 -29.50
N ASP A 150 -20.62 28.28 -29.47
CA ASP A 150 -20.16 29.22 -28.43
C ASP A 150 -21.17 30.39 -28.28
N MET A 151 -22.30 30.13 -27.59
CA MET A 151 -23.55 30.92 -27.66
C MET A 151 -23.49 32.34 -27.08
N ASP A 152 -22.39 32.74 -26.45
CA ASP A 152 -22.16 34.10 -25.97
C ASP A 152 -20.77 34.69 -26.29
N ASN A 153 -19.91 33.92 -26.97
CA ASN A 153 -18.62 34.36 -27.52
C ASN A 153 -17.59 34.78 -26.44
N ASP A 154 -17.66 34.11 -25.29
CA ASP A 154 -16.67 34.14 -24.21
C ASP A 154 -15.34 33.45 -24.64
N GLY A 155 -15.44 32.38 -25.44
CA GLY A 155 -14.33 31.60 -25.96
C GLY A 155 -14.26 30.16 -25.43
N VAL A 156 -15.15 29.75 -24.52
CA VAL A 156 -15.39 28.37 -24.12
C VAL A 156 -16.58 27.79 -24.91
N ALA A 157 -16.47 26.56 -25.38
CA ALA A 157 -17.55 25.93 -26.15
C ALA A 157 -18.73 25.54 -25.24
N ASN A 158 -19.96 25.58 -25.77
CA ASN A 158 -21.23 25.25 -25.10
C ASN A 158 -21.31 23.87 -24.42
N SER A 159 -20.32 22.99 -24.63
CA SER A 159 -20.19 21.66 -24.03
C SER A 159 -19.13 21.55 -22.93
N GLU A 160 -18.30 22.58 -22.76
CA GLU A 160 -17.22 22.68 -21.78
C GLU A 160 -17.45 23.85 -20.79
N ASP A 161 -18.43 24.72 -21.09
CA ASP A 161 -18.88 25.85 -20.28
C ASP A 161 -20.02 25.44 -19.31
N ALA A 162 -19.93 25.90 -18.05
CA ALA A 162 -20.95 25.73 -17.02
C ALA A 162 -22.19 26.65 -17.20
N PHE A 163 -22.03 27.84 -17.79
CA PHE A 163 -23.11 28.79 -18.05
C PHE A 163 -23.14 29.30 -19.52
N PRO A 164 -23.46 28.46 -20.54
CA PRO A 164 -23.44 28.73 -22.01
C PRO A 164 -24.34 29.85 -22.57
N LEU A 165 -24.60 30.90 -21.79
CA LEU A 165 -25.55 31.98 -22.01
C LEU A 165 -25.14 33.28 -21.25
N ASN A 166 -23.97 33.33 -20.59
CA ASN A 166 -23.46 34.41 -19.74
C ASN A 166 -21.94 34.68 -19.98
N ASP A 167 -21.64 35.75 -20.76
CA ASP A 167 -20.32 36.22 -21.27
C ASP A 167 -19.21 36.58 -20.25
N LYS A 168 -19.22 35.97 -19.06
CA LYS A 168 -18.36 36.28 -17.88
C LYS A 168 -18.06 35.08 -16.99
N GLU A 169 -18.89 34.04 -17.01
CA GLU A 169 -18.90 32.95 -16.04
C GLU A 169 -18.87 31.63 -16.81
N TRP A 170 -17.69 31.01 -16.93
CA TRP A 170 -17.49 29.76 -17.67
C TRP A 170 -17.26 28.54 -16.78
N SER A 171 -17.20 28.74 -15.46
CA SER A 171 -16.72 27.77 -14.47
C SER A 171 -17.51 27.89 -13.17
N ASP A 172 -17.78 26.73 -12.57
CA ASP A 172 -18.63 26.44 -11.41
C ASP A 172 -17.96 25.26 -10.68
N LEU A 173 -16.99 25.59 -9.83
CA LEU A 173 -16.01 24.62 -9.30
C LEU A 173 -16.63 23.65 -8.27
N ASP A 174 -17.49 24.14 -7.37
CA ASP A 174 -18.17 23.33 -6.34
C ASP A 174 -19.52 22.77 -6.82
N ARG A 175 -20.17 23.45 -7.78
CA ARG A 175 -21.50 23.17 -8.36
C ARG A 175 -22.70 23.62 -7.52
N ASP A 176 -22.55 24.69 -6.73
CA ASP A 176 -23.66 25.48 -6.18
C ASP A 176 -24.58 26.04 -7.28
N GLY A 177 -24.00 26.40 -8.43
CA GLY A 177 -24.68 27.12 -9.52
C GLY A 177 -24.41 28.63 -9.52
N THR A 178 -23.39 29.08 -8.79
CA THR A 178 -22.82 30.43 -8.81
C THR A 178 -21.47 30.38 -9.53
N GLY A 179 -21.22 31.29 -10.47
CA GLY A 179 -19.96 31.28 -11.22
C GLY A 179 -18.77 31.72 -10.38
N ASP A 180 -17.63 31.04 -10.54
CA ASP A 180 -16.34 31.22 -9.83
C ASP A 180 -15.89 32.69 -9.61
N ASN A 181 -16.30 33.59 -10.52
CA ASN A 181 -15.93 35.00 -10.52
C ASN A 181 -16.73 35.87 -9.51
N SER A 182 -17.84 35.33 -9.00
CA SER A 182 -18.82 35.99 -8.15
C SER A 182 -18.96 35.32 -6.79
N ASP A 183 -18.39 34.12 -6.63
CA ASP A 183 -18.49 33.36 -5.39
C ASP A 183 -17.66 33.95 -4.23
N SER A 184 -18.19 33.75 -3.03
CA SER A 184 -17.56 33.99 -1.74
C SER A 184 -16.82 32.77 -1.16
N ASP A 185 -17.09 31.55 -1.61
CA ASP A 185 -16.48 30.26 -1.21
C ASP A 185 -16.40 29.40 -2.48
N ARG A 186 -15.25 29.39 -3.17
CA ARG A 186 -15.19 28.95 -4.57
C ARG A 186 -15.13 27.43 -4.76
N ASP A 187 -14.74 26.68 -3.73
CA ASP A 187 -14.61 25.21 -3.81
C ASP A 187 -15.53 24.46 -2.83
N GLY A 188 -16.33 25.20 -2.06
CA GLY A 188 -17.44 24.68 -1.25
C GLY A 188 -16.96 23.95 0.02
N ASP A 189 -15.84 24.39 0.60
CA ASP A 189 -15.30 23.80 1.84
C ASP A 189 -15.95 24.38 3.12
N GLY A 190 -16.60 25.53 3.02
CA GLY A 190 -17.29 26.24 4.10
C GLY A 190 -16.55 27.49 4.59
N VAL A 191 -15.27 27.67 4.25
CA VAL A 191 -14.47 28.83 4.60
C VAL A 191 -14.44 29.80 3.43
N SER A 192 -14.91 31.03 3.64
CA SER A 192 -14.94 32.01 2.54
C SER A 192 -13.53 32.30 1.99
N ASN A 193 -13.44 32.47 0.66
CA ASN A 193 -12.27 32.89 -0.13
C ASN A 193 -11.42 33.98 0.56
N GLN A 194 -12.07 34.90 1.29
CA GLN A 194 -11.38 35.98 1.98
C GLN A 194 -10.72 35.55 3.30
N PHE A 195 -11.30 34.62 4.06
CA PHE A 195 -10.67 34.10 5.28
C PHE A 195 -9.45 33.24 4.93
N GLU A 196 -9.57 32.42 3.90
CA GLU A 196 -8.49 31.66 3.31
C GLU A 196 -7.30 32.51 2.84
N GLU A 197 -7.54 33.58 2.05
CA GLU A 197 -6.51 34.55 1.67
C GLU A 197 -5.75 35.14 2.89
N ASN A 198 -6.41 35.21 4.05
CA ASN A 198 -5.82 35.69 5.31
C ASN A 198 -5.11 34.57 6.10
N ALA A 199 -5.57 33.32 6.01
CA ALA A 199 -4.93 32.14 6.60
C ALA A 199 -3.69 31.69 5.79
N GLY A 200 -3.69 31.93 4.48
CA GLY A 200 -2.64 31.53 3.54
C GLY A 200 -2.91 30.20 2.82
N THR A 201 -4.17 29.79 2.72
CA THR A 201 -4.66 28.61 1.97
C THR A 201 -4.97 28.99 0.51
N ASP A 202 -5.38 28.03 -0.33
CA ASP A 202 -5.67 28.25 -1.76
C ASP A 202 -7.18 28.15 -2.05
N PRO A 203 -7.88 29.27 -2.34
CA PRO A 203 -9.33 29.32 -2.56
C PRO A 203 -9.84 28.72 -3.88
N ASN A 204 -9.29 27.57 -4.26
CA ASN A 204 -9.59 26.78 -5.45
C ASN A 204 -9.30 25.27 -5.20
N ASP A 205 -9.07 24.87 -3.95
CA ASP A 205 -8.73 23.51 -3.51
C ASP A 205 -9.34 23.27 -2.13
N ARG A 206 -10.53 22.65 -2.11
CA ARG A 206 -11.30 22.24 -0.93
C ARG A 206 -10.60 21.30 0.07
N PHE A 207 -9.35 20.94 -0.18
CA PHE A 207 -8.48 20.19 0.75
C PHE A 207 -7.40 21.08 1.38
N SER A 208 -7.33 22.36 0.98
CA SER A 208 -6.50 23.40 1.57
C SER A 208 -7.17 24.09 2.77
N ALA A 209 -8.47 23.86 3.01
CA ALA A 209 -9.29 24.35 4.13
C ALA A 209 -8.47 24.62 5.41
N PRO A 210 -8.42 25.86 5.93
CA PRO A 210 -7.85 26.11 7.24
C PRO A 210 -8.77 25.52 8.32
N LYS A 211 -8.20 24.90 9.37
CA LYS A 211 -9.00 24.27 10.44
C LYS A 211 -9.99 25.28 11.03
N ASP A 212 -11.24 24.86 11.07
CA ASP A 212 -12.41 25.47 11.67
C ASP A 212 -13.10 24.33 12.45
N THR A 213 -13.39 24.55 13.73
CA THR A 213 -13.69 23.47 14.69
C THR A 213 -15.16 23.37 15.02
N ASP A 214 -15.82 24.50 15.32
CA ASP A 214 -17.28 24.56 15.52
C ASP A 214 -18.06 24.68 14.20
N ARG A 215 -17.39 25.12 13.12
CA ARG A 215 -17.94 25.39 11.77
C ARG A 215 -18.82 26.63 11.69
N ASP A 216 -18.48 27.68 12.45
CA ASP A 216 -19.00 29.05 12.28
C ASP A 216 -18.65 29.68 10.92
N GLY A 217 -17.55 29.23 10.29
CA GLY A 217 -16.96 29.84 9.09
C GLY A 217 -15.78 30.77 9.42
N THR A 218 -15.36 30.83 10.69
CA THR A 218 -14.16 31.54 11.16
C THR A 218 -13.06 30.52 11.47
N PRO A 219 -11.93 30.51 10.74
CA PRO A 219 -10.86 29.55 11.02
C PRO A 219 -10.23 29.73 12.41
N ASP A 220 -9.87 28.63 13.08
CA ASP A 220 -9.25 28.51 14.43
C ASP A 220 -8.28 29.63 14.79
N SER A 221 -7.47 30.05 13.80
CA SER A 221 -6.40 31.04 13.93
C SER A 221 -6.87 32.49 14.11
N LEU A 222 -8.16 32.75 13.90
CA LEU A 222 -8.83 34.04 13.98
C LEU A 222 -9.95 34.06 15.03
N ASP A 223 -10.19 32.93 15.71
CA ASP A 223 -11.30 32.74 16.63
C ASP A 223 -10.91 32.91 18.12
N ASP A 224 -11.90 33.35 18.89
CA ASP A 224 -11.91 33.77 20.27
C ASP A 224 -12.67 32.76 21.18
N ASP A 225 -13.39 31.77 20.59
CA ASP A 225 -14.38 30.84 21.20
C ASP A 225 -14.53 29.57 20.31
N ARG A 226 -13.44 28.80 20.11
CA ARG A 226 -13.18 27.97 18.90
C ARG A 226 -14.11 26.77 18.70
N ASP A 227 -14.62 26.19 19.78
CA ASP A 227 -15.53 25.04 19.73
C ASP A 227 -17.00 25.43 19.98
N GLY A 228 -17.27 26.72 20.19
CA GLY A 228 -18.62 27.27 20.32
C GLY A 228 -19.35 26.91 21.62
N ASP A 229 -18.67 26.39 22.65
CA ASP A 229 -19.29 26.11 23.97
C ASP A 229 -19.76 27.41 24.68
N GLY A 230 -19.10 28.54 24.40
CA GLY A 230 -19.41 29.87 24.95
C GLY A 230 -18.51 30.31 26.12
N VAL A 231 -17.50 29.52 26.45
CA VAL A 231 -16.32 29.88 27.24
C VAL A 231 -15.19 30.20 26.27
N LYS A 232 -14.39 31.23 26.58
CA LYS A 232 -13.38 31.74 25.65
C LYS A 232 -12.10 30.91 25.73
N ASN A 233 -11.40 30.78 24.60
CA ASN A 233 -10.07 30.13 24.46
C ASN A 233 -8.98 30.58 25.48
N ASP A 234 -9.19 31.68 26.21
CA ASP A 234 -8.29 32.26 27.23
C ASP A 234 -8.71 31.91 28.69
N ASP A 235 -9.97 31.52 28.90
CA ASP A 235 -10.60 31.20 30.20
C ASP A 235 -11.01 29.71 30.31
N ASP A 236 -10.97 28.96 29.20
CA ASP A 236 -11.27 27.51 29.10
C ASP A 236 -10.00 26.62 29.19
N LEU A 237 -10.18 25.37 29.62
CA LEU A 237 -9.18 24.31 29.70
C LEU A 237 -9.12 23.39 28.46
N TYR A 238 -10.18 23.28 27.66
CA TYR A 238 -10.24 22.39 26.50
C TYR A 238 -10.72 23.07 25.18
N PRO A 239 -10.04 24.12 24.63
CA PRO A 239 -10.59 25.02 23.59
C PRO A 239 -10.71 24.46 22.15
N ASP A 240 -10.97 23.16 22.05
CA ASP A 240 -11.21 22.37 20.85
C ASP A 240 -12.27 21.26 21.16
N ASN A 241 -13.05 21.36 22.26
CA ASN A 241 -14.06 20.37 22.70
C ASN A 241 -15.32 21.02 23.34
N ILE A 242 -16.34 21.24 22.52
CA ILE A 242 -17.69 21.78 22.82
C ILE A 242 -18.45 21.16 24.02
N SER A 243 -17.99 20.04 24.59
CA SER A 243 -18.63 19.39 25.75
C SER A 243 -17.93 19.67 27.08
N ALA A 244 -16.72 20.23 27.08
CA ALA A 244 -15.78 20.19 28.19
C ALA A 244 -15.17 21.56 28.51
N TRP A 245 -15.42 22.10 29.70
CA TRP A 245 -14.95 23.45 30.09
C TRP A 245 -14.07 23.52 31.35
N ALA A 246 -13.89 22.37 32.03
CA ALA A 246 -13.31 22.30 33.36
C ALA A 246 -12.82 20.89 33.69
N ASP A 247 -11.82 20.85 34.56
CA ASP A 247 -11.16 19.68 35.10
C ASP A 247 -10.78 20.06 36.55
N THR A 248 -11.55 19.52 37.50
CA THR A 248 -11.59 20.01 38.89
C THR A 248 -10.49 19.40 39.77
N ASP A 249 -10.03 18.18 39.49
CA ASP A 249 -8.94 17.52 40.22
C ASP A 249 -7.56 17.71 39.54
N SER A 250 -7.55 18.00 38.22
CA SER A 250 -6.40 18.14 37.32
C SER A 250 -5.73 16.84 36.84
N ASP A 251 -6.48 15.74 36.68
CA ASP A 251 -5.99 14.49 36.03
C ASP A 251 -5.96 14.57 34.48
N GLY A 252 -6.83 15.39 33.88
CA GLY A 252 -6.96 15.57 32.43
C GLY A 252 -8.23 14.99 31.78
N ILE A 253 -9.21 14.54 32.57
CA ILE A 253 -10.57 14.22 32.14
C ILE A 253 -11.50 15.42 32.46
N PRO A 254 -12.47 15.78 31.59
CA PRO A 254 -13.42 16.86 31.90
C PRO A 254 -14.48 16.50 32.96
N ASP A 255 -14.85 17.44 33.84
CA ASP A 255 -15.87 17.30 34.92
C ASP A 255 -17.19 16.61 34.49
N ASN A 256 -17.55 16.70 33.21
CA ASN A 256 -18.79 16.17 32.62
C ASN A 256 -18.68 14.74 32.05
N GLU A 257 -17.47 14.27 31.81
CA GLU A 257 -17.14 12.92 31.32
C GLU A 257 -16.47 12.08 32.42
N ASP A 258 -15.90 12.73 33.43
CA ASP A 258 -15.21 12.12 34.56
C ASP A 258 -16.17 11.30 35.47
N PRO A 259 -15.84 10.03 35.75
CA PRO A 259 -16.50 9.23 36.78
C PRO A 259 -16.31 9.72 38.23
N ASP A 260 -15.25 10.47 38.57
CA ASP A 260 -14.84 10.88 39.94
C ASP A 260 -14.27 12.31 39.95
N ALA A 261 -15.15 13.31 39.74
CA ALA A 261 -14.81 14.68 39.33
C ALA A 261 -14.19 15.58 40.41
N ASP A 262 -13.72 15.01 41.52
CA ASP A 262 -12.80 15.69 42.43
C ASP A 262 -11.60 14.83 42.89
N GLY A 263 -11.41 13.67 42.25
CA GLY A 263 -10.23 12.82 42.39
C GLY A 263 -10.04 12.22 43.78
N ASP A 264 -11.11 12.05 44.55
CA ASP A 264 -11.01 11.56 45.92
C ASP A 264 -11.05 10.03 46.05
N GLY A 265 -11.51 9.34 45.00
CA GLY A 265 -11.59 7.89 44.85
C GLY A 265 -13.02 7.32 44.79
N ILE A 266 -14.08 8.11 45.00
CA ILE A 266 -15.46 7.60 45.05
C ILE A 266 -16.30 8.12 43.86
N PRO A 267 -16.69 7.26 42.90
CA PRO A 267 -17.40 7.69 41.71
C PRO A 267 -18.67 8.52 41.97
N ASN A 268 -18.82 9.60 41.18
CA ASN A 268 -19.88 10.60 41.10
C ASN A 268 -21.31 10.02 41.22
N VAL A 269 -21.52 8.79 40.75
CA VAL A 269 -22.81 8.08 40.82
C VAL A 269 -23.15 7.58 42.24
N PHE A 270 -22.17 7.10 43.00
CA PHE A 270 -22.36 6.68 44.39
C PHE A 270 -22.48 7.90 45.31
N GLU A 271 -21.66 8.92 45.05
CA GLU A 271 -21.73 10.26 45.64
C GLU A 271 -23.16 10.83 45.61
N LEU A 272 -23.73 10.99 44.41
CA LEU A 272 -25.08 11.50 44.21
C LEU A 272 -26.16 10.60 44.83
N HIS A 273 -25.93 9.28 44.91
CA HIS A 273 -26.86 8.34 45.54
C HIS A 273 -26.87 8.46 47.08
N LEU A 274 -25.71 8.64 47.70
CA LEU A 274 -25.53 8.72 49.15
C LEU A 274 -25.74 10.15 49.68
N GLY A 275 -25.78 11.14 48.79
CA GLY A 275 -26.13 12.53 49.11
C GLY A 275 -24.92 13.40 49.46
N THR A 276 -23.76 13.01 48.95
CA THR A 276 -22.49 13.73 49.02
C THR A 276 -22.33 14.67 47.80
N SER A 277 -21.13 15.05 47.38
CA SER A 277 -20.87 16.20 46.52
C SER A 277 -19.69 15.98 45.55
N PRO A 278 -19.95 15.56 44.28
CA PRO A 278 -18.98 15.28 43.20
C PRO A 278 -17.98 16.38 42.76
N LEU A 279 -17.73 17.41 43.58
CA LEU A 279 -16.90 18.60 43.34
C LEU A 279 -16.38 19.20 44.68
N ASP A 280 -16.30 18.41 45.76
CA ASP A 280 -15.67 18.73 47.05
C ASP A 280 -15.09 17.46 47.72
N PRO A 281 -13.78 17.17 47.56
CA PRO A 281 -13.10 15.92 47.96
C PRO A 281 -12.90 15.77 49.49
N ASN A 282 -13.76 16.44 50.26
CA ASN A 282 -13.89 16.39 51.71
C ASN A 282 -15.26 15.86 52.13
N SER A 283 -16.13 15.57 51.16
CA SER A 283 -17.54 15.27 51.34
C SER A 283 -17.86 13.91 50.72
N LYS A 284 -17.39 12.81 51.33
CA LYS A 284 -17.51 11.46 50.76
C LYS A 284 -18.08 10.37 51.69
N PRO A 285 -18.44 9.19 51.15
CA PRO A 285 -18.82 7.99 51.90
C PRO A 285 -17.74 7.43 52.84
N SER A 286 -17.95 6.18 53.28
CA SER A 286 -16.93 5.37 53.94
C SER A 286 -16.57 4.21 53.03
N ASP A 287 -15.27 3.91 53.05
CA ASP A 287 -14.48 3.06 52.17
C ASP A 287 -13.26 2.69 53.05
N VAL A 288 -12.98 1.39 53.21
CA VAL A 288 -12.11 0.86 54.28
C VAL A 288 -10.75 0.41 53.76
N ASP A 289 -10.71 -0.24 52.60
CA ASP A 289 -9.48 -0.72 51.96
C ASP A 289 -8.90 0.32 50.99
N GLY A 290 -9.76 1.11 50.33
CA GLY A 290 -9.42 2.17 49.39
C GLY A 290 -9.61 1.82 47.91
N ASP A 291 -10.44 0.83 47.56
CA ASP A 291 -10.67 0.45 46.14
C ASP A 291 -11.59 1.42 45.36
N GLY A 292 -12.38 2.22 46.08
CA GLY A 292 -13.34 3.19 45.52
C GLY A 292 -14.81 2.75 45.59
N MET A 293 -15.10 1.54 46.05
CA MET A 293 -16.43 1.03 46.37
C MET A 293 -16.80 1.38 47.83
N PRO A 294 -17.86 2.15 48.09
CA PRO A 294 -18.27 2.41 49.48
C PRO A 294 -18.69 1.13 50.23
N ASP A 295 -18.36 1.01 51.53
CA ASP A 295 -18.61 -0.16 52.43
C ASP A 295 -20.02 -0.80 52.32
N TYR A 296 -20.99 -0.01 51.87
CA TYR A 296 -22.40 -0.37 51.76
C TYR A 296 -22.72 -1.23 50.52
N PHE A 297 -21.88 -1.18 49.48
CA PHE A 297 -22.05 -1.90 48.21
C PHE A 297 -21.03 -3.01 47.99
N ASP A 298 -19.94 -3.01 48.76
CA ASP A 298 -18.79 -3.87 48.57
C ASP A 298 -18.99 -5.33 49.05
N SER A 299 -18.18 -6.23 48.49
CA SER A 299 -18.11 -7.67 48.70
C SER A 299 -16.82 -8.17 49.36
N ASP A 300 -15.79 -7.34 49.57
CA ASP A 300 -14.45 -7.71 50.08
C ASP A 300 -13.88 -6.54 50.92
N VAL A 301 -14.48 -6.31 52.11
CA VAL A 301 -14.49 -5.00 52.81
C VAL A 301 -13.15 -4.57 53.43
N ASP A 302 -12.11 -5.40 53.33
CA ASP A 302 -10.74 -5.04 53.68
C ASP A 302 -9.71 -5.34 52.58
N GLY A 303 -10.17 -5.73 51.38
CA GLY A 303 -9.39 -5.78 50.15
C GLY A 303 -8.33 -6.87 50.10
N ASP A 304 -8.48 -7.96 50.87
CA ASP A 304 -7.47 -9.03 50.95
C ASP A 304 -7.61 -10.12 49.87
N GLY A 305 -8.75 -10.14 49.16
CA GLY A 305 -9.02 -11.03 48.04
C GLY A 305 -10.00 -12.17 48.36
N PHE A 306 -10.55 -12.22 49.57
CA PHE A 306 -11.54 -13.21 49.98
C PHE A 306 -12.90 -12.57 50.27
N GLU A 307 -13.90 -12.84 49.42
CA GLU A 307 -15.28 -12.34 49.60
C GLU A 307 -15.77 -12.46 51.06
N ASN A 308 -16.43 -11.42 51.58
CA ASN A 308 -17.05 -11.28 52.92
C ASN A 308 -17.95 -12.46 53.38
N ALA A 309 -18.27 -13.40 52.49
CA ALA A 309 -19.08 -14.60 52.74
C ALA A 309 -18.28 -15.91 52.80
N SER A 310 -17.01 -15.88 52.38
CA SER A 310 -16.06 -16.99 52.35
C SER A 310 -14.89 -16.76 53.32
N ASP A 311 -14.51 -15.50 53.54
CA ASP A 311 -13.55 -15.09 54.57
C ASP A 311 -14.07 -15.35 56.01
N THR A 312 -13.12 -15.56 56.91
CA THR A 312 -13.29 -15.79 58.35
C THR A 312 -13.16 -14.49 59.18
N PHE A 313 -12.52 -13.43 58.68
CA PHE A 313 -12.22 -12.20 59.43
C PHE A 313 -12.50 -10.85 58.67
N PRO A 314 -13.72 -10.55 58.16
CA PRO A 314 -13.94 -9.52 57.12
C PRO A 314 -13.93 -8.04 57.60
N GLU A 315 -13.00 -7.70 58.50
CA GLU A 315 -12.64 -6.35 58.97
C GLU A 315 -11.11 -6.25 59.30
N ASP A 316 -10.26 -7.22 58.91
CA ASP A 316 -8.79 -7.24 59.14
C ASP A 316 -8.02 -8.03 58.07
N GLY A 317 -7.98 -7.47 56.85
CA GLY A 317 -7.31 -8.00 55.64
C GLY A 317 -5.81 -8.28 55.77
N LYS A 318 -5.51 -9.35 56.49
CA LYS A 318 -4.21 -9.96 56.84
C LYS A 318 -4.39 -11.43 57.24
N GLU A 319 -5.60 -11.89 57.52
CA GLU A 319 -5.90 -13.22 58.03
C GLU A 319 -7.21 -13.70 57.39
N TRP A 320 -7.14 -14.62 56.42
CA TRP A 320 -8.31 -15.05 55.63
C TRP A 320 -8.74 -16.49 55.90
N ILE A 321 -7.78 -17.36 56.26
CA ILE A 321 -7.94 -18.80 56.51
C ILE A 321 -7.33 -19.16 57.87
N ASP A 322 -7.96 -20.14 58.53
CA ASP A 322 -7.61 -20.80 59.79
C ASP A 322 -7.62 -22.31 59.48
N THR A 323 -6.45 -22.86 59.10
CA THR A 323 -6.33 -24.19 58.49
C THR A 323 -6.56 -25.34 59.49
N ASP A 324 -6.07 -25.23 60.72
CA ASP A 324 -6.25 -26.27 61.76
C ASP A 324 -7.52 -26.06 62.63
N GLY A 325 -8.04 -24.83 62.71
CA GLY A 325 -9.23 -24.46 63.46
C GLY A 325 -9.00 -23.98 64.91
N ASP A 326 -7.78 -23.58 65.28
CA ASP A 326 -7.42 -22.95 66.56
C ASP A 326 -8.09 -21.57 66.76
N GLY A 327 -8.26 -20.80 65.68
CA GLY A 327 -8.73 -19.42 65.71
C GLY A 327 -7.62 -18.36 65.63
N MET A 328 -6.42 -18.76 65.21
CA MET A 328 -5.40 -17.89 64.62
C MET A 328 -5.46 -18.05 63.10
N GLY A 329 -5.14 -16.98 62.35
CA GLY A 329 -5.01 -17.10 60.89
C GLY A 329 -3.62 -17.61 60.48
N ASP A 330 -3.55 -18.29 59.34
CA ASP A 330 -2.36 -18.97 58.83
C ASP A 330 -1.14 -18.03 58.61
N ASN A 331 -1.35 -16.71 58.57
CA ASN A 331 -0.27 -15.72 58.41
C ASN A 331 0.40 -15.33 59.73
N GLN A 332 -0.22 -15.63 60.87
CA GLN A 332 0.35 -15.45 62.22
C GLN A 332 0.73 -16.77 62.91
N ASP A 333 0.27 -17.92 62.43
CA ASP A 333 0.63 -19.22 62.98
C ASP A 333 2.05 -19.69 62.58
N LEU A 334 2.62 -20.59 63.39
CA LEU A 334 4.00 -21.09 63.31
C LEU A 334 4.07 -22.61 63.08
N ASP A 335 2.94 -23.32 63.10
CA ASP A 335 2.77 -24.79 63.08
C ASP A 335 1.38 -25.10 62.45
N ARG A 336 1.17 -24.67 61.20
CA ARG A 336 -0.17 -24.48 60.56
C ARG A 336 -1.02 -25.75 60.41
N ASP A 337 -0.40 -26.93 60.40
CA ASP A 337 -1.06 -28.22 60.22
C ASP A 337 -1.07 -29.08 61.51
N ASN A 338 -0.36 -28.62 62.55
CA ASN A 338 -0.18 -29.26 63.84
C ASN A 338 0.55 -30.63 63.80
N ASP A 339 1.44 -30.86 62.83
CA ASP A 339 2.34 -32.03 62.77
C ASP A 339 3.30 -32.09 63.98
N GLY A 340 3.90 -30.95 64.35
CA GLY A 340 4.88 -30.82 65.42
C GLY A 340 6.31 -30.45 65.00
N TYR A 341 6.60 -30.29 63.71
CA TYR A 341 7.62 -29.35 63.23
C TYR A 341 7.08 -27.91 63.30
N ASN A 342 7.73 -26.96 62.63
CA ASN A 342 7.29 -25.57 62.60
C ASN A 342 7.74 -24.98 61.26
N ASN A 343 6.94 -24.06 60.69
CA ASN A 343 7.08 -23.56 59.31
C ASN A 343 8.53 -23.18 58.93
N ASP A 344 9.30 -22.60 59.87
CA ASP A 344 10.72 -22.26 59.65
C ASP A 344 11.61 -23.49 59.39
N ILE A 345 11.42 -24.59 60.12
CA ILE A 345 12.19 -25.84 59.97
C ILE A 345 11.82 -26.55 58.68
N GLU A 346 10.54 -26.52 58.32
CA GLU A 346 10.02 -27.18 57.12
C GLU A 346 10.48 -26.46 55.86
N ALA A 347 10.38 -25.13 55.83
CA ALA A 347 10.96 -24.30 54.78
C ALA A 347 12.50 -24.42 54.67
N GLN A 348 13.19 -24.84 55.74
CA GLN A 348 14.63 -25.15 55.71
C GLN A 348 14.92 -26.57 55.17
N ALA A 349 14.06 -27.54 55.44
CA ALA A 349 14.23 -28.93 55.00
C ALA A 349 13.63 -29.24 53.61
N GLY A 350 12.62 -28.47 53.19
CA GLY A 350 11.88 -28.65 51.96
C GLY A 350 10.60 -29.50 52.07
N SER A 351 9.97 -29.58 53.25
CA SER A 351 8.62 -30.17 53.44
C SER A 351 7.50 -29.11 53.32
N ASP A 352 6.27 -29.58 53.07
CA ASP A 352 5.06 -28.77 52.86
C ASP A 352 4.36 -28.42 54.18
N ASP A 353 4.45 -27.15 54.64
CA ASP A 353 3.92 -26.66 55.93
C ASP A 353 2.37 -26.57 56.00
N LEU A 354 1.69 -27.37 55.18
CA LEU A 354 0.23 -27.51 55.06
C LEU A 354 -0.24 -28.99 54.90
N ASP A 355 0.65 -30.00 54.84
CA ASP A 355 0.27 -31.43 54.83
C ASP A 355 1.06 -32.26 55.85
N VAL A 356 0.35 -32.63 56.92
CA VAL A 356 0.69 -33.43 58.12
C VAL A 356 1.21 -34.86 57.88
N ASN A 357 1.77 -35.10 56.71
CA ASN A 357 2.32 -36.36 56.20
C ASN A 357 3.66 -36.18 55.46
N ASP A 358 4.07 -34.96 55.09
CA ASP A 358 5.37 -34.64 54.49
C ASP A 358 6.31 -34.05 55.54
N VAL A 359 7.56 -34.52 55.63
CA VAL A 359 8.43 -34.20 56.79
C VAL A 359 9.92 -34.16 56.40
N PRO A 360 10.76 -33.42 57.16
CA PRO A 360 12.21 -33.29 56.93
C PRO A 360 13.02 -34.59 56.74
N ALA A 361 14.09 -34.51 55.93
CA ALA A 361 15.00 -35.62 55.60
C ALA A 361 16.18 -35.80 56.58
N ASP A 362 16.67 -37.04 56.67
CA ASP A 362 17.69 -37.55 57.60
C ASP A 362 18.48 -38.69 56.90
N MET A 363 19.70 -38.41 56.44
CA MET A 363 20.45 -39.23 55.48
C MET A 363 21.14 -40.46 56.09
N ASP A 364 21.86 -40.30 57.20
CA ASP A 364 22.53 -41.42 57.90
C ASP A 364 21.56 -42.18 58.84
N SER A 365 20.42 -41.55 59.20
CA SER A 365 19.40 -42.05 60.15
C SER A 365 19.80 -42.03 61.63
N ASP A 366 20.65 -41.09 62.06
CA ASP A 366 20.94 -40.73 63.46
C ASP A 366 19.74 -40.10 64.18
N GLY A 367 18.95 -39.29 63.46
CA GLY A 367 17.85 -38.48 64.00
C GLY A 367 18.11 -36.97 64.07
N ILE A 368 19.17 -36.48 63.42
CA ILE A 368 19.37 -35.09 63.04
C ILE A 368 19.00 -34.95 61.55
N ILE A 369 18.32 -33.86 61.19
CA ILE A 369 17.95 -33.61 59.79
C ILE A 369 19.15 -33.05 59.00
N ASP A 370 19.29 -33.40 57.72
CA ASP A 370 20.50 -33.12 56.90
C ASP A 370 21.04 -31.68 57.04
N ILE A 371 20.15 -30.68 57.05
CA ILE A 371 20.52 -29.25 57.11
C ILE A 371 21.02 -28.78 58.49
N LEU A 372 20.87 -29.61 59.52
CA LEU A 372 21.34 -29.38 60.89
C LEU A 372 22.46 -30.35 61.31
N ASP A 373 22.94 -31.19 60.40
CA ASP A 373 24.02 -32.13 60.65
C ASP A 373 25.41 -31.56 60.29
N ASP A 374 26.40 -31.91 61.11
CA ASP A 374 27.81 -31.53 60.97
C ASP A 374 28.67 -32.65 60.31
N ASP A 375 28.13 -33.87 60.08
CA ASP A 375 28.83 -35.10 59.59
C ASP A 375 27.89 -35.92 58.65
N MET A 376 27.50 -35.34 57.50
CA MET A 376 26.26 -35.70 56.75
C MET A 376 26.22 -37.12 56.16
N ASP A 377 27.37 -37.74 55.92
CA ASP A 377 27.47 -39.13 55.41
C ASP A 377 28.07 -40.13 56.42
N GLY A 378 28.45 -39.65 57.61
CA GLY A 378 28.89 -40.48 58.73
C GLY A 378 30.30 -41.08 58.58
N ASP A 379 31.15 -40.50 57.74
CA ASP A 379 32.58 -40.84 57.62
C ASP A 379 33.36 -40.57 58.94
N GLY A 380 33.02 -39.48 59.63
CA GLY A 380 33.67 -39.04 60.86
C GLY A 380 34.58 -37.81 60.72
N HIS A 381 34.70 -37.24 59.52
CA HIS A 381 35.18 -35.89 59.24
C HIS A 381 33.97 -34.94 59.20
N LEU A 382 34.17 -33.68 59.63
CA LEU A 382 33.07 -32.72 59.67
C LEU A 382 32.87 -32.09 58.28
N ASN A 383 31.62 -31.78 57.93
CA ASN A 383 31.15 -31.07 56.71
C ASN A 383 31.87 -29.73 56.40
N THR A 384 32.78 -29.28 57.27
CA THR A 384 33.54 -28.01 57.18
C THR A 384 35.07 -28.20 57.31
N GLU A 385 35.55 -29.40 57.64
CA GLU A 385 36.97 -29.78 57.63
C GLU A 385 37.28 -30.84 56.56
N ASP A 386 36.25 -31.50 56.02
CA ASP A 386 36.28 -32.42 54.89
C ASP A 386 36.26 -31.68 53.53
N ALA A 387 37.00 -32.20 52.55
CA ALA A 387 37.01 -31.78 51.16
C ALA A 387 35.84 -32.35 50.33
N PHE A 388 35.29 -33.52 50.72
CA PHE A 388 34.21 -34.20 50.00
C PHE A 388 33.00 -34.60 50.88
N PRO A 389 32.24 -33.65 51.51
CA PRO A 389 31.19 -33.89 52.55
C PRO A 389 29.94 -34.73 52.20
N LYS A 390 30.02 -35.61 51.19
CA LYS A 390 28.98 -36.51 50.67
C LYS A 390 29.56 -37.81 50.07
N ASP A 391 30.87 -38.06 50.15
CA ASP A 391 31.47 -39.33 49.74
C ASP A 391 32.46 -39.85 50.80
N ILE A 392 31.93 -40.73 51.65
CA ILE A 392 32.48 -41.57 52.73
C ILE A 392 33.80 -42.35 52.46
N ASN A 393 34.61 -41.93 51.48
CA ASN A 393 35.84 -42.58 51.03
C ASN A 393 37.02 -41.59 50.78
N GLU A 394 36.78 -40.28 50.68
CA GLU A 394 37.81 -39.26 50.37
C GLU A 394 37.67 -38.04 51.29
N TRP A 395 38.77 -37.45 51.77
CA TRP A 395 38.72 -36.37 52.77
C TRP A 395 39.89 -35.36 52.77
N GLU A 396 40.93 -35.58 51.96
CA GLU A 396 42.15 -34.77 51.86
C GLU A 396 42.50 -34.56 50.37
N ASP A 397 43.06 -33.38 50.05
CA ASP A 397 43.46 -32.90 48.72
C ASP A 397 44.72 -32.03 48.94
N PHE A 398 45.90 -32.55 48.57
CA PHE A 398 47.21 -32.02 48.95
C PHE A 398 47.74 -30.90 48.05
N ASP A 399 47.52 -31.01 46.73
CA ASP A 399 48.01 -30.06 45.72
C ASP A 399 46.96 -29.01 45.33
N GLY A 400 45.66 -29.36 45.43
CA GLY A 400 44.52 -28.54 45.10
C GLY A 400 43.93 -28.77 43.70
N ASP A 401 44.17 -29.91 43.05
CA ASP A 401 43.61 -30.23 41.72
C ASP A 401 42.11 -30.62 41.76
N GLY A 402 41.64 -31.16 42.89
CA GLY A 402 40.25 -31.60 43.11
C GLY A 402 40.01 -33.11 43.03
N ILE A 403 41.06 -33.92 42.90
CA ILE A 403 41.09 -35.37 43.15
C ILE A 403 41.52 -35.60 44.61
N GLY A 404 40.94 -36.60 45.28
CA GLY A 404 41.33 -36.93 46.65
C GLY A 404 42.69 -37.64 46.74
N ASP A 405 43.43 -37.38 47.82
CA ASP A 405 44.77 -37.94 48.12
C ASP A 405 44.85 -39.48 48.04
N ASN A 406 43.73 -40.20 48.17
CA ASN A 406 43.70 -41.67 48.06
C ASN A 406 43.65 -42.17 46.59
N THR A 407 43.45 -41.26 45.63
CA THR A 407 43.19 -41.53 44.20
C THR A 407 44.21 -40.89 43.25
N ASP A 408 44.95 -39.87 43.67
CA ASP A 408 45.95 -39.16 42.83
C ASP A 408 47.20 -39.99 42.43
N GLU A 409 47.80 -39.64 41.29
CA GLU A 409 48.96 -40.26 40.65
C GLU A 409 50.21 -39.33 40.46
N ASP A 410 50.14 -38.02 40.74
CA ASP A 410 51.28 -37.05 40.70
C ASP A 410 51.18 -36.01 41.86
N LEU A 411 51.70 -36.39 43.03
CA LEU A 411 51.41 -35.72 44.31
C LEU A 411 52.12 -34.37 44.52
N ASP A 412 52.95 -33.92 43.58
CA ASP A 412 53.55 -32.58 43.65
C ASP A 412 53.66 -31.81 42.32
N ASN A 413 53.15 -32.38 41.21
CA ASN A 413 53.06 -31.79 39.88
C ASN A 413 54.43 -31.37 39.30
N ASP A 414 55.50 -32.14 39.55
CA ASP A 414 56.79 -31.97 38.84
C ASP A 414 56.75 -32.48 37.39
N GLY A 415 55.78 -33.35 37.08
CA GLY A 415 55.54 -33.95 35.77
C GLY A 415 56.01 -35.40 35.64
N ILE A 416 56.60 -35.98 36.69
CA ILE A 416 56.98 -37.40 36.75
C ILE A 416 56.09 -38.15 37.74
N ASN A 417 55.29 -39.09 37.23
CA ASN A 417 54.39 -39.92 38.02
C ASN A 417 55.04 -40.57 39.27
N ASN A 418 54.28 -40.62 40.36
CA ASN A 418 54.68 -41.14 41.67
C ASN A 418 55.38 -42.53 41.61
N GLU A 419 54.97 -43.45 40.72
CA GLU A 419 55.62 -44.77 40.58
C GLU A 419 57.00 -44.71 39.89
N PHE A 420 57.21 -43.80 38.94
CA PHE A 420 58.51 -43.63 38.27
C PHE A 420 59.56 -43.03 39.21
N GLU A 421 59.20 -41.99 39.96
CA GLU A 421 60.07 -41.41 40.99
C GLU A 421 60.47 -42.44 42.04
N LEU A 422 59.50 -43.15 42.65
CA LEU A 422 59.76 -44.19 43.64
C LEU A 422 60.61 -45.34 43.07
N THR A 423 60.45 -45.65 41.78
CA THR A 423 61.27 -46.65 41.06
C THR A 423 62.73 -46.19 40.91
N LEU A 424 62.95 -44.91 40.59
CA LEU A 424 64.28 -44.31 40.42
C LEU A 424 64.90 -43.79 41.72
N SER A 425 64.15 -43.84 42.83
CA SER A 425 64.53 -43.37 44.19
C SER A 425 64.63 -41.85 44.35
N TYR A 426 63.69 -41.14 43.75
CA TYR A 426 63.35 -39.74 44.01
C TYR A 426 62.21 -39.64 45.06
N ASP A 427 61.50 -38.52 45.23
CA ASP A 427 60.72 -38.20 46.46
C ASP A 427 59.42 -37.42 46.14
N PRO A 428 58.24 -38.09 46.02
CA PRO A 428 56.98 -37.54 45.45
C PRO A 428 56.21 -36.61 46.41
N TYR A 429 56.94 -35.68 47.02
CA TYR A 429 56.46 -34.58 47.85
C TYR A 429 57.47 -33.39 47.84
N ASP A 430 58.41 -33.36 46.89
CA ASP A 430 59.40 -32.30 46.65
C ASP A 430 59.77 -32.23 45.15
N ALA A 431 58.96 -31.52 44.36
CA ALA A 431 59.13 -31.13 42.94
C ALA A 431 60.46 -30.40 42.57
N THR A 432 61.50 -30.49 43.42
CA THR A 432 62.90 -30.25 43.06
C THR A 432 63.71 -31.54 42.91
N SER A 433 63.05 -32.69 43.02
CA SER A 433 63.58 -34.06 42.99
C SER A 433 63.42 -34.75 41.63
N VAL A 434 63.46 -34.02 40.52
CA VAL A 434 63.21 -34.59 39.18
C VAL A 434 64.37 -35.47 38.64
N PRO A 435 64.08 -36.58 37.93
CA PRO A 435 65.02 -37.30 37.05
C PRO A 435 65.43 -36.50 35.78
N ALA A 436 66.13 -37.16 34.84
CA ALA A 436 66.55 -36.57 33.58
C ALA A 436 65.82 -37.23 32.40
N ASP A 437 65.43 -36.40 31.45
CA ASP A 437 64.53 -36.67 30.32
C ASP A 437 65.01 -35.76 29.15
N PHE A 438 65.10 -36.31 27.94
CA PHE A 438 65.77 -35.66 26.80
C PHE A 438 64.80 -34.87 25.90
N ASP A 439 63.67 -35.47 25.55
CA ASP A 439 62.61 -34.88 24.72
C ASP A 439 61.48 -34.26 25.56
N ASN A 440 61.41 -34.59 26.86
CA ASN A 440 60.52 -34.05 27.91
C ASN A 440 59.09 -34.63 27.83
N ASP A 441 58.98 -35.95 27.67
CA ASP A 441 57.69 -36.68 27.59
C ASP A 441 57.15 -37.17 28.94
N GLY A 442 57.97 -37.17 30.00
CA GLY A 442 57.63 -37.69 31.33
C GLY A 442 58.23 -39.08 31.65
N VAL A 443 58.96 -39.69 30.71
CA VAL A 443 59.68 -40.97 30.87
C VAL A 443 61.20 -40.72 30.89
N PRO A 444 61.88 -40.94 32.02
CA PRO A 444 63.31 -40.63 32.13
C PRO A 444 64.26 -41.41 31.20
N ASP A 445 65.37 -40.78 30.78
CA ASP A 445 66.48 -41.27 29.92
C ASP A 445 66.91 -42.75 30.13
N GLU A 446 66.83 -43.27 31.36
CA GLU A 446 67.26 -44.64 31.71
C GLU A 446 66.15 -45.70 31.55
N LEU A 447 64.91 -45.26 31.30
CA LEU A 447 63.69 -46.07 31.13
C LEU A 447 63.03 -45.87 29.75
N ASP A 448 63.25 -44.70 29.13
CA ASP A 448 62.80 -44.35 27.80
C ASP A 448 63.22 -45.38 26.72
N THR A 449 62.40 -45.45 25.66
CA THR A 449 62.60 -46.28 24.48
C THR A 449 62.77 -45.49 23.17
N ASP A 450 62.66 -44.16 23.15
CA ASP A 450 62.62 -43.27 21.98
C ASP A 450 63.43 -41.96 22.17
N LEU A 451 64.76 -42.07 22.18
CA LEU A 451 65.67 -41.14 22.90
C LEU A 451 65.79 -39.72 22.33
N ASP A 452 65.26 -39.43 21.16
CA ASP A 452 65.15 -38.08 20.61
C ASP A 452 63.73 -37.68 20.16
N GLY A 453 62.71 -38.44 20.62
CA GLY A 453 61.30 -38.08 20.53
C GLY A 453 60.72 -38.04 19.10
N ASP A 454 61.32 -38.77 18.16
CA ASP A 454 60.89 -38.80 16.76
C ASP A 454 59.83 -39.87 16.44
N THR A 455 59.45 -40.66 17.46
CA THR A 455 58.52 -41.80 17.46
C THR A 455 59.04 -43.12 16.91
N ILE A 456 60.33 -43.21 16.51
CA ILE A 456 60.95 -44.40 15.93
C ILE A 456 61.93 -45.09 16.93
N GLY A 457 61.36 -45.54 18.05
CA GLY A 457 62.10 -46.08 19.20
C GLY A 457 63.40 -46.85 18.93
N ASN A 458 64.47 -46.43 19.62
CA ASN A 458 65.92 -46.74 19.53
C ASN A 458 66.43 -48.05 18.89
N GLU A 459 65.64 -49.13 18.85
CA GLU A 459 66.02 -50.40 18.19
C GLU A 459 65.54 -50.49 16.72
N MET A 460 64.67 -49.59 16.27
CA MET A 460 64.12 -49.56 14.91
C MET A 460 64.72 -48.47 14.02
N ASP A 461 65.04 -47.31 14.58
CA ASP A 461 65.70 -46.24 13.83
C ASP A 461 67.16 -46.60 13.46
N LEU A 462 67.58 -46.13 12.28
CA LEU A 462 68.91 -46.29 11.73
C LEU A 462 69.89 -45.19 12.21
N PHE A 463 69.40 -44.08 12.79
CA PHE A 463 70.21 -42.92 13.19
C PHE A 463 69.93 -42.36 14.63
N PRO A 464 69.83 -43.14 15.74
CA PRO A 464 69.06 -42.76 16.96
C PRO A 464 69.69 -41.69 17.88
N ARG A 465 69.98 -40.51 17.31
CA ARG A 465 70.43 -39.19 17.83
C ARG A 465 70.28 -38.05 16.79
N ASP A 466 69.67 -38.29 15.63
CA ASP A 466 69.45 -37.31 14.57
C ASP A 466 68.01 -37.43 14.08
N PRO A 467 67.04 -36.71 14.70
CA PRO A 467 65.61 -36.86 14.44
C PRO A 467 65.17 -36.23 13.10
N SER A 468 66.03 -36.30 12.08
CA SER A 468 65.84 -35.77 10.73
C SER A 468 66.15 -36.75 9.60
N GLU A 469 66.73 -37.92 9.89
CA GLU A 469 66.95 -39.03 8.94
C GLU A 469 66.69 -40.36 9.67
N TRP A 470 65.84 -41.24 9.11
CA TRP A 470 65.37 -42.45 9.82
C TRP A 470 65.38 -43.73 8.97
N PHE A 471 65.25 -43.57 7.65
CA PHE A 471 65.09 -44.65 6.67
C PHE A 471 66.06 -44.49 5.49
N ASP A 472 66.30 -45.60 4.80
CA ASP A 472 67.23 -45.80 3.67
C ASP A 472 66.53 -46.81 2.74
N LEU A 473 65.69 -46.31 1.82
CA LEU A 473 64.64 -47.10 1.14
C LEU A 473 65.16 -48.04 0.03
N ASP A 474 66.22 -47.65 -0.70
CA ASP A 474 66.79 -48.44 -1.79
C ASP A 474 68.09 -49.22 -1.40
N GLU A 475 68.60 -48.98 -0.19
CA GLU A 475 69.87 -49.47 0.38
C GLU A 475 71.17 -48.86 -0.24
N ASP A 476 71.13 -47.65 -0.83
CA ASP A 476 72.31 -46.87 -1.26
C ASP A 476 73.21 -46.42 -0.08
N GLY A 477 72.61 -46.09 1.07
CA GLY A 477 73.32 -45.56 2.24
C GLY A 477 73.28 -44.03 2.40
N ILE A 478 72.37 -43.35 1.69
CA ILE A 478 71.91 -41.97 1.96
C ILE A 478 70.52 -42.07 2.60
N GLY A 479 70.27 -41.28 3.66
CA GLY A 479 68.94 -41.24 4.27
C GLY A 479 67.89 -40.67 3.32
N ASP A 480 66.66 -41.18 3.38
CA ASP A 480 65.57 -40.87 2.45
C ASP A 480 65.38 -39.35 2.24
N ASN A 481 65.60 -38.51 3.27
CA ASN A 481 65.39 -37.07 3.18
C ASN A 481 66.48 -36.33 2.36
N SER A 482 67.53 -37.04 1.93
CA SER A 482 68.69 -36.50 1.22
C SER A 482 68.93 -37.06 -0.20
N ASP A 483 68.16 -38.05 -0.67
CA ASP A 483 68.38 -38.76 -1.95
C ASP A 483 67.76 -38.05 -3.20
N PRO A 484 68.44 -38.01 -4.37
CA PRO A 484 67.87 -37.61 -5.67
C PRO A 484 67.02 -38.64 -6.48
N ASP A 485 67.04 -39.94 -6.16
CA ASP A 485 66.34 -41.04 -6.88
C ASP A 485 65.88 -42.11 -5.86
N ARG A 486 65.02 -41.68 -4.92
CA ARG A 486 64.84 -42.26 -3.56
C ARG A 486 64.28 -43.69 -3.55
N ASP A 487 63.64 -44.15 -4.62
CA ASP A 487 63.25 -45.56 -4.75
C ASP A 487 63.93 -46.26 -5.94
N GLY A 488 64.69 -45.54 -6.76
CA GLY A 488 65.50 -46.04 -7.87
C GLY A 488 64.74 -46.60 -9.08
N ASP A 489 63.49 -46.19 -9.36
CA ASP A 489 62.73 -46.73 -10.51
C ASP A 489 63.34 -46.37 -11.88
N GLY A 490 64.05 -45.24 -11.96
CA GLY A 490 64.70 -44.72 -13.16
C GLY A 490 64.27 -43.29 -13.54
N ILE A 491 63.18 -42.77 -12.97
CA ILE A 491 62.75 -41.37 -13.09
C ILE A 491 63.23 -40.62 -11.84
N SER A 492 64.00 -39.54 -12.02
CA SER A 492 64.50 -38.80 -10.85
C SER A 492 63.38 -38.14 -10.04
N ASN A 493 63.58 -38.00 -8.73
CA ASN A 493 62.71 -37.24 -7.81
C ASN A 493 62.33 -35.86 -8.37
N SER A 494 63.22 -35.24 -9.17
CA SER A 494 63.00 -33.91 -9.77
C SER A 494 62.06 -33.86 -10.97
N TYR A 495 61.82 -35.00 -11.64
CA TYR A 495 60.80 -35.14 -12.67
C TYR A 495 59.49 -35.66 -12.07
N GLU A 496 59.57 -36.60 -11.14
CA GLU A 496 58.42 -37.05 -10.37
C GLU A 496 57.70 -35.92 -9.63
N LEU A 497 58.43 -35.09 -8.87
CA LEU A 497 57.87 -33.90 -8.22
C LEU A 497 57.36 -32.84 -9.21
N ARG A 498 57.74 -32.90 -10.50
CA ARG A 498 57.15 -32.05 -11.55
C ARG A 498 55.83 -32.60 -12.10
N VAL A 499 55.60 -33.92 -12.05
CA VAL A 499 54.40 -34.59 -12.58
C VAL A 499 53.48 -35.16 -11.50
N GLY A 500 53.86 -35.05 -10.22
CA GLY A 500 53.03 -35.39 -9.07
C GLY A 500 53.13 -36.85 -8.59
N THR A 501 54.12 -37.61 -9.04
CA THR A 501 54.37 -38.98 -8.54
C THR A 501 55.18 -38.98 -7.25
N ASN A 502 55.20 -40.12 -6.55
CA ASN A 502 55.80 -40.26 -5.22
C ASN A 502 57.18 -40.94 -5.29
N PRO A 503 58.30 -40.21 -5.05
CA PRO A 503 59.65 -40.77 -5.14
C PRO A 503 60.05 -41.73 -4.03
N ALA A 504 59.11 -42.11 -3.17
CA ALA A 504 59.30 -43.13 -2.13
C ALA A 504 58.51 -44.41 -2.46
N ASN A 505 58.27 -44.71 -3.73
CA ASN A 505 57.50 -45.86 -4.17
C ASN A 505 57.81 -46.26 -5.62
N LYS A 506 58.64 -47.28 -5.79
CA LYS A 506 59.09 -47.87 -7.08
C LYS A 506 57.99 -48.41 -8.02
N ALA A 507 56.73 -48.29 -7.63
CA ALA A 507 55.55 -48.58 -8.45
C ALA A 507 54.77 -47.30 -8.85
N SER A 508 55.30 -46.12 -8.52
CA SER A 508 54.72 -44.80 -8.77
C SER A 508 55.15 -44.19 -10.11
N VAL A 509 55.88 -44.95 -10.95
CA VAL A 509 56.39 -44.51 -12.26
C VAL A 509 55.34 -43.67 -13.00
N PRO A 510 55.65 -42.40 -13.35
CA PRO A 510 54.75 -41.61 -14.18
C PRO A 510 54.59 -42.23 -15.57
N ARG A 511 53.50 -41.86 -16.26
CA ARG A 511 53.23 -42.37 -17.62
C ARG A 511 54.24 -41.77 -18.61
N ASP A 512 54.67 -42.64 -19.51
CA ASP A 512 55.60 -42.46 -20.62
C ASP A 512 55.01 -43.29 -21.77
N LEU A 513 54.34 -42.62 -22.71
CA LEU A 513 53.46 -43.23 -23.71
C LEU A 513 54.22 -43.78 -24.94
N ASP A 514 55.23 -43.06 -25.44
CA ASP A 514 56.09 -43.52 -26.54
C ASP A 514 57.26 -44.42 -26.04
N GLY A 515 57.77 -44.17 -24.82
CA GLY A 515 58.85 -44.91 -24.18
C GLY A 515 60.23 -44.22 -24.15
N ASP A 516 60.33 -42.90 -24.33
CA ASP A 516 61.60 -42.14 -24.36
C ASP A 516 62.23 -41.87 -22.96
N SER A 517 61.49 -42.07 -21.87
CA SER A 517 61.84 -41.72 -20.47
C SER A 517 61.67 -40.24 -20.06
N ILE A 518 61.00 -39.42 -20.87
CA ILE A 518 60.36 -38.16 -20.46
C ILE A 518 58.86 -38.45 -20.20
N PRO A 519 58.34 -38.18 -19.00
CA PRO A 519 56.92 -38.39 -18.71
C PRO A 519 55.97 -37.54 -19.55
N ASP A 520 54.81 -38.10 -19.96
CA ASP A 520 53.78 -37.48 -20.81
C ASP A 520 53.52 -36.00 -20.46
N GLY A 521 53.38 -35.70 -19.16
CA GLY A 521 53.05 -34.37 -18.65
C GLY A 521 54.14 -33.30 -18.83
N ILE A 522 55.30 -33.63 -19.40
CA ILE A 522 56.41 -32.73 -19.69
C ILE A 522 57.08 -32.96 -21.05
N ASP A 523 56.45 -33.73 -21.94
CA ASP A 523 56.92 -34.05 -23.30
C ASP A 523 56.22 -33.21 -24.41
N GLU A 524 56.77 -33.22 -25.63
CA GLU A 524 56.35 -32.38 -26.79
C GLU A 524 55.74 -33.19 -27.99
N ASP A 525 55.78 -34.54 -27.98
CA ASP A 525 55.35 -35.45 -29.08
C ASP A 525 54.83 -36.79 -28.47
N ILE A 526 53.77 -36.71 -27.64
CA ILE A 526 53.50 -37.71 -26.58
C ILE A 526 53.11 -39.11 -27.10
N ASP A 527 52.52 -39.24 -28.28
CA ASP A 527 52.19 -40.55 -28.88
C ASP A 527 53.13 -40.99 -30.02
N GLY A 528 54.05 -40.11 -30.44
CA GLY A 528 55.08 -40.40 -31.43
C GLY A 528 54.58 -40.57 -32.87
N ASP A 529 53.40 -40.05 -33.23
CA ASP A 529 52.92 -40.01 -34.62
C ASP A 529 53.76 -39.05 -35.52
N ALA A 530 54.42 -38.07 -34.88
CA ALA A 530 55.25 -37.00 -35.44
C ALA A 530 54.53 -35.72 -35.94
N TYR A 531 53.29 -35.49 -35.52
CA TYR A 531 52.73 -34.16 -35.28
C TYR A 531 53.05 -33.74 -33.83
N LEU A 532 53.20 -32.43 -33.57
CA LEU A 532 53.52 -31.94 -32.22
C LEU A 532 52.25 -31.76 -31.39
N ASN A 533 52.34 -31.85 -30.05
CA ASN A 533 51.18 -31.64 -29.16
C ASN A 533 50.44 -30.29 -29.37
N ASP A 534 51.12 -29.27 -29.90
CA ASP A 534 50.59 -27.94 -30.23
C ASP A 534 50.06 -27.83 -31.69
N GLU A 535 50.32 -28.82 -32.56
CA GLU A 535 49.89 -28.86 -33.97
C GLU A 535 48.94 -30.04 -34.30
N ASP A 536 48.69 -30.94 -33.35
CA ASP A 536 47.74 -32.05 -33.44
C ASP A 536 46.43 -31.77 -32.67
N ALA A 537 45.29 -32.28 -33.17
CA ALA A 537 44.01 -32.31 -32.49
C ALA A 537 43.90 -33.45 -31.45
N PHE A 538 44.64 -34.56 -31.63
CA PHE A 538 44.62 -35.74 -30.76
C PHE A 538 46.04 -36.19 -30.33
N PRO A 539 46.81 -35.41 -29.52
CA PRO A 539 48.19 -35.72 -29.08
C PRO A 539 48.40 -36.98 -28.20
N MET A 540 47.48 -37.94 -28.23
CA MET A 540 47.39 -39.15 -27.41
C MET A 540 46.84 -40.35 -28.22
N ASP A 541 46.49 -40.18 -29.49
CA ASP A 541 45.98 -41.23 -30.40
C ASP A 541 46.51 -41.01 -31.83
N ALA A 542 47.71 -41.52 -32.08
CA ALA A 542 48.44 -41.68 -33.34
C ALA A 542 47.69 -42.42 -34.50
N SER A 543 46.36 -42.38 -34.52
CA SER A 543 45.50 -42.77 -35.63
C SER A 543 44.54 -41.66 -36.11
N GLU A 544 44.39 -40.56 -35.36
CA GLU A 544 43.64 -39.35 -35.73
C GLU A 544 44.55 -38.12 -35.56
N TRP A 545 44.51 -37.16 -36.49
CA TRP A 545 45.39 -35.97 -36.46
C TRP A 545 44.68 -34.66 -36.88
N ALA A 546 43.36 -34.74 -37.06
CA ALA A 546 42.54 -33.66 -37.61
C ALA A 546 41.09 -33.79 -37.13
N ASP A 547 40.50 -32.63 -36.85
CA ASP A 547 39.16 -32.40 -36.34
C ASP A 547 38.64 -31.19 -37.14
N LEU A 548 37.59 -31.36 -37.96
CA LEU A 548 37.18 -30.36 -38.96
C LEU A 548 36.19 -29.34 -38.39
N ASP A 549 35.28 -29.78 -37.53
CA ASP A 549 34.25 -28.96 -36.90
C ASP A 549 34.63 -28.57 -35.46
N GLY A 550 35.33 -29.45 -34.74
CA GLY A 550 35.85 -29.24 -33.39
C GLY A 550 35.16 -30.05 -32.30
N ASP A 551 34.48 -31.16 -32.60
CA ASP A 551 33.71 -31.94 -31.61
C ASP A 551 34.58 -32.83 -30.68
N GLY A 552 35.81 -33.13 -31.08
CA GLY A 552 36.69 -34.06 -30.36
C GLY A 552 36.62 -35.52 -30.84
N ILE A 553 36.15 -35.78 -32.05
CA ILE A 553 36.23 -37.04 -32.79
C ILE A 553 36.99 -36.82 -34.09
N GLY A 554 38.04 -37.61 -34.33
CA GLY A 554 38.87 -37.44 -35.52
C GLY A 554 38.15 -37.69 -36.85
N ASP A 555 38.57 -36.93 -37.87
CA ASP A 555 38.10 -36.91 -39.27
C ASP A 555 37.96 -38.31 -39.91
N ASN A 556 38.69 -39.33 -39.42
CA ASN A 556 38.64 -40.70 -39.97
C ASN A 556 37.56 -41.59 -39.30
N ARG A 557 36.97 -41.16 -38.18
CA ARG A 557 36.01 -41.90 -37.37
C ARG A 557 34.63 -41.22 -37.26
N ASP A 558 34.60 -39.90 -37.41
CA ASP A 558 33.42 -39.06 -37.25
C ASP A 558 32.22 -39.43 -38.17
N LEU A 559 31.01 -39.05 -37.74
CA LEU A 559 29.71 -39.25 -38.37
C LEU A 559 28.98 -37.94 -38.78
N ASP A 560 29.51 -36.75 -38.48
CA ASP A 560 29.00 -35.42 -38.89
C ASP A 560 30.19 -34.48 -39.22
N LEU A 561 30.67 -34.54 -40.46
CA LEU A 561 32.02 -34.09 -40.84
C LEU A 561 32.22 -32.57 -40.89
N ASP A 562 31.18 -31.77 -40.65
CA ASP A 562 31.29 -30.31 -40.54
C ASP A 562 30.46 -29.69 -39.40
N GLY A 563 29.86 -30.54 -38.55
CA GLY A 563 29.19 -30.15 -37.31
C GLY A 563 27.91 -29.35 -37.53
N ASP A 564 27.19 -29.58 -38.63
CA ASP A 564 25.91 -28.90 -38.89
C ASP A 564 24.71 -29.54 -38.15
N GLY A 565 24.93 -30.70 -37.53
CA GLY A 565 23.96 -31.48 -36.76
C GLY A 565 23.40 -32.67 -37.53
N ILE A 566 23.55 -32.70 -38.87
CA ILE A 566 22.93 -33.71 -39.72
C ILE A 566 23.96 -34.72 -40.20
N SER A 567 23.93 -35.92 -39.60
CA SER A 567 24.91 -36.97 -39.89
C SER A 567 25.14 -37.24 -41.39
N ASN A 568 26.40 -37.58 -41.70
CA ASN A 568 26.95 -37.95 -43.00
C ASN A 568 26.08 -38.94 -43.80
N GLU A 569 25.23 -39.78 -43.16
CA GLU A 569 24.27 -40.66 -43.86
C GLU A 569 22.99 -39.95 -44.33
N TYR A 570 22.42 -39.03 -43.55
CA TYR A 570 21.22 -38.28 -43.93
C TYR A 570 21.50 -37.23 -45.00
N GLU A 571 22.61 -36.52 -44.87
CA GLU A 571 23.21 -35.64 -45.87
C GLU A 571 23.26 -36.31 -47.27
N LEU A 572 23.97 -37.44 -47.36
CA LEU A 572 24.11 -38.23 -48.59
C LEU A 572 22.79 -38.83 -49.10
N ARG A 573 21.76 -38.93 -48.25
CA ARG A 573 20.41 -39.38 -48.59
C ARG A 573 19.54 -38.25 -49.14
N LEU A 574 19.79 -37.00 -48.74
CA LEU A 574 19.08 -35.80 -49.21
C LEU A 574 19.82 -35.07 -50.36
N ASN A 575 21.10 -35.40 -50.59
CA ASN A 575 22.01 -34.85 -51.62
C ASN A 575 22.60 -33.47 -51.28
N THR A 576 22.93 -33.28 -50.01
CA THR A 576 23.74 -32.17 -49.46
C THR A 576 25.23 -32.61 -49.38
N ASP A 577 26.14 -31.77 -48.88
CA ASP A 577 27.61 -31.94 -49.02
C ASP A 577 28.34 -31.91 -47.66
N PRO A 578 28.68 -33.08 -47.07
CA PRO A 578 29.11 -33.21 -45.67
C PRO A 578 30.59 -32.86 -45.46
N ARG A 579 30.99 -31.66 -45.92
CA ARG A 579 32.20 -30.89 -45.56
C ARG A 579 31.98 -29.36 -45.76
N ASP A 580 30.74 -28.88 -45.73
CA ASP A 580 30.31 -27.49 -45.89
C ASP A 580 28.99 -27.26 -45.13
N SER A 581 29.08 -26.94 -43.83
CA SER A 581 27.96 -26.70 -42.87
C SER A 581 27.02 -25.53 -43.21
N LEU A 582 27.08 -25.04 -44.45
CA LEU A 582 26.08 -24.19 -45.09
C LEU A 582 25.16 -24.99 -46.03
N SER A 583 25.35 -26.31 -46.13
CA SER A 583 24.56 -27.23 -46.95
C SER A 583 23.39 -27.87 -46.21
N VAL A 584 23.27 -27.66 -44.89
CA VAL A 584 22.32 -28.31 -43.98
C VAL A 584 20.90 -28.46 -44.55
N PRO A 585 20.29 -29.65 -44.45
CA PRO A 585 18.85 -29.85 -44.57
C PRO A 585 18.03 -28.99 -43.59
N SER A 586 16.71 -28.98 -43.74
CA SER A 586 15.84 -28.43 -42.68
C SER A 586 15.57 -29.52 -41.65
N ASP A 587 15.86 -29.18 -40.40
CA ASP A 587 15.60 -29.90 -39.15
C ASP A 587 15.11 -28.81 -38.17
N MET A 588 13.88 -28.94 -37.69
CA MET A 588 13.21 -27.87 -36.94
C MET A 588 13.28 -28.07 -35.42
N ASP A 589 13.28 -29.31 -34.94
CA ASP A 589 13.40 -29.62 -33.51
C ASP A 589 14.86 -29.76 -33.04
N ASN A 590 15.78 -30.10 -33.97
CA ASN A 590 17.22 -30.31 -33.82
C ASN A 590 17.61 -31.67 -33.17
N ASP A 591 16.86 -32.76 -33.40
CA ASP A 591 17.26 -34.13 -33.02
C ASP A 591 18.31 -34.78 -33.95
N GLY A 592 18.55 -34.20 -35.14
CA GLY A 592 19.46 -34.71 -36.16
C GLY A 592 18.77 -35.51 -37.29
N ILE A 593 17.43 -35.59 -37.30
CA ILE A 593 16.62 -36.18 -38.37
C ILE A 593 15.88 -35.05 -39.13
N PRO A 594 16.30 -34.70 -40.36
CA PRO A 594 15.67 -33.62 -41.12
C PRO A 594 14.15 -33.81 -41.35
N ASP A 595 13.36 -32.72 -41.34
CA ASP A 595 11.88 -32.67 -41.41
C ASP A 595 11.27 -33.60 -42.48
N ALA A 596 11.98 -33.77 -43.59
CA ALA A 596 11.55 -34.57 -44.74
C ALA A 596 11.63 -36.09 -44.52
N LEU A 597 12.19 -36.53 -43.38
CA LEU A 597 12.43 -37.91 -43.00
C LEU A 597 11.85 -38.28 -41.62
N ASP A 598 11.41 -37.28 -40.85
CA ASP A 598 10.98 -37.41 -39.47
C ASP A 598 9.45 -37.64 -39.31
N ASP A 599 9.06 -38.22 -38.16
CA ASP A 599 7.69 -38.54 -37.75
C ASP A 599 7.15 -37.61 -36.61
N ASP A 600 7.92 -36.62 -36.10
CA ASP A 600 7.69 -35.80 -34.89
C ASP A 600 8.30 -34.35 -35.00
N ILE A 601 7.94 -33.57 -36.03
CA ILE A 601 8.79 -32.52 -36.66
C ILE A 601 9.20 -31.34 -35.77
N ASP A 602 8.44 -31.04 -34.72
CA ASP A 602 8.79 -29.98 -33.75
C ASP A 602 9.28 -30.52 -32.40
N GLY A 603 9.33 -31.84 -32.23
CA GLY A 603 9.99 -32.53 -31.13
C GLY A 603 9.34 -32.33 -29.76
N ASP A 604 8.03 -32.21 -29.71
CA ASP A 604 7.26 -32.19 -28.46
C ASP A 604 7.02 -33.61 -27.85
N ASN A 605 7.26 -34.68 -28.63
CA ASN A 605 6.98 -36.11 -28.38
C ASN A 605 5.57 -36.62 -28.76
N VAL A 606 4.80 -35.87 -29.56
CA VAL A 606 3.46 -36.21 -30.06
C VAL A 606 3.47 -36.34 -31.60
N PRO A 607 3.75 -37.54 -32.15
CA PRO A 607 4.01 -37.70 -33.59
C PRO A 607 2.97 -37.08 -34.52
N ASN A 608 3.45 -36.41 -35.58
CA ASN A 608 2.80 -35.60 -36.65
C ASN A 608 1.41 -36.06 -37.17
N VAL A 609 1.02 -37.30 -36.85
CA VAL A 609 -0.21 -37.98 -37.26
C VAL A 609 -1.28 -38.04 -36.16
N LYS A 610 -0.99 -37.53 -34.96
CA LYS A 610 -1.91 -37.39 -33.82
C LYS A 610 -2.11 -35.93 -33.45
N ASP A 611 -1.00 -35.22 -33.38
CA ASP A 611 -0.90 -33.82 -33.01
C ASP A 611 -1.73 -32.92 -33.95
N LYS A 612 -2.25 -31.85 -33.34
CA LYS A 612 -3.09 -30.81 -33.93
C LYS A 612 -2.27 -29.71 -34.60
N PHE A 613 -1.06 -29.42 -34.13
CA PHE A 613 -0.20 -28.34 -34.58
C PHE A 613 1.25 -28.79 -34.93
N PRO A 614 1.50 -29.70 -35.92
CA PRO A 614 2.82 -30.32 -36.17
C PRO A 614 3.92 -29.45 -36.79
N LEU A 615 3.95 -28.18 -36.37
CA LEU A 615 4.93 -27.15 -36.68
C LEU A 615 5.09 -26.15 -35.49
N ASP A 616 4.59 -26.47 -34.29
CA ASP A 616 4.60 -25.61 -33.10
C ASP A 616 4.74 -26.43 -31.82
N ARG A 617 6.00 -26.66 -31.40
CA ARG A 617 6.43 -27.36 -30.17
C ARG A 617 5.74 -26.90 -28.87
N SER A 618 4.99 -25.80 -28.91
CA SER A 618 4.22 -25.27 -27.78
C SER A 618 2.88 -25.97 -27.60
N GLU A 619 2.28 -26.55 -28.65
CA GLU A 619 0.87 -26.97 -28.68
C GLU A 619 0.68 -28.33 -29.36
N TRP A 620 -0.07 -29.25 -28.75
CA TRP A 620 -0.30 -30.60 -29.30
C TRP A 620 -1.75 -31.08 -29.32
N ASP A 621 -2.53 -30.66 -28.32
CA ASP A 621 -3.97 -30.89 -28.22
C ASP A 621 -4.73 -29.56 -28.32
N ASP A 622 -6.00 -29.66 -28.66
CA ASP A 622 -6.97 -28.56 -28.86
C ASP A 622 -8.30 -29.15 -28.37
N THR A 623 -8.59 -28.92 -27.09
CA THR A 623 -9.55 -29.71 -26.30
C THR A 623 -11.01 -29.33 -26.58
N ASP A 624 -11.32 -28.04 -26.72
CA ASP A 624 -12.67 -27.56 -27.06
C ASP A 624 -12.96 -27.57 -28.58
N GLY A 625 -11.93 -27.31 -29.41
CA GLY A 625 -12.03 -27.20 -30.86
C GLY A 625 -12.00 -25.77 -31.44
N ASP A 626 -11.61 -24.75 -30.65
CA ASP A 626 -11.45 -23.34 -31.08
C ASP A 626 -10.37 -23.17 -32.16
N GLY A 627 -9.21 -23.82 -31.96
CA GLY A 627 -8.02 -23.68 -32.81
C GLY A 627 -6.87 -22.86 -32.21
N ILE A 628 -6.99 -22.39 -30.97
CA ILE A 628 -5.88 -22.20 -30.03
C ILE A 628 -5.47 -23.58 -29.46
N GLY A 629 -4.21 -23.74 -29.05
CA GLY A 629 -3.73 -24.96 -28.39
C GLY A 629 -3.80 -24.89 -26.87
N ASP A 630 -3.96 -26.04 -26.22
CA ASP A 630 -4.24 -26.15 -24.78
C ASP A 630 -3.20 -25.45 -23.86
N ASN A 631 -1.95 -25.22 -24.29
CA ASN A 631 -0.94 -24.54 -23.45
C ASN A 631 -0.96 -23.01 -23.59
N SER A 632 -1.52 -22.49 -24.69
CA SER A 632 -1.73 -21.05 -24.92
C SER A 632 -3.14 -20.58 -24.55
N ASP A 633 -4.10 -21.50 -24.43
CA ASP A 633 -5.45 -21.15 -24.01
C ASP A 633 -5.53 -20.74 -22.53
N LYS A 634 -6.57 -19.98 -22.21
CA LYS A 634 -6.94 -19.53 -20.87
C LYS A 634 -8.18 -20.22 -20.33
N ASP A 635 -8.96 -20.88 -21.18
CA ASP A 635 -10.19 -21.62 -20.86
C ASP A 635 -10.24 -22.86 -21.78
N ILE A 636 -9.46 -23.89 -21.41
CA ILE A 636 -9.08 -25.04 -22.28
C ILE A 636 -10.28 -25.89 -22.72
N ASP A 637 -11.39 -25.88 -21.95
CA ASP A 637 -12.59 -26.66 -22.25
C ASP A 637 -13.85 -25.81 -22.54
N ASN A 638 -13.73 -24.48 -22.49
CA ASN A 638 -14.73 -23.49 -22.87
C ASN A 638 -16.00 -23.54 -21.99
N ASP A 639 -15.83 -23.71 -20.68
CA ASP A 639 -16.93 -23.66 -19.69
C ASP A 639 -17.21 -22.26 -19.14
N GLY A 640 -16.24 -21.34 -19.27
CA GLY A 640 -16.33 -19.93 -18.88
C GLY A 640 -15.41 -19.52 -17.74
N ILE A 641 -14.78 -20.46 -17.03
CA ILE A 641 -13.80 -20.18 -15.97
C ILE A 641 -12.39 -20.30 -16.51
N ILE A 642 -11.52 -19.33 -16.22
CA ILE A 642 -10.13 -19.43 -16.68
C ILE A 642 -9.32 -20.46 -15.89
N ASN A 643 -8.50 -21.27 -16.59
CA ASN A 643 -7.65 -22.36 -16.09
C ASN A 643 -6.90 -22.02 -14.79
N LYS A 644 -6.47 -20.76 -14.65
CA LYS A 644 -5.79 -20.21 -13.46
C LYS A 644 -6.62 -20.43 -12.18
N TYR A 645 -7.92 -20.12 -12.23
CA TYR A 645 -8.80 -20.18 -11.07
C TYR A 645 -9.20 -21.62 -10.72
N GLU A 646 -9.44 -22.46 -11.73
CA GLU A 646 -9.66 -23.89 -11.54
C GLU A 646 -8.46 -24.56 -10.87
N LEU A 647 -7.25 -24.36 -11.39
CA LEU A 647 -6.02 -24.92 -10.80
C LEU A 647 -5.80 -24.40 -9.37
N GLN A 648 -6.15 -23.13 -9.10
CA GLN A 648 -6.09 -22.54 -7.76
C GLN A 648 -7.12 -23.18 -6.80
N LEU A 649 -8.26 -23.66 -7.31
CA LEU A 649 -9.32 -24.34 -6.55
C LEU A 649 -9.27 -25.88 -6.65
N SER A 650 -8.27 -26.45 -7.34
CA SER A 650 -8.10 -27.90 -7.58
C SER A 650 -9.19 -28.59 -8.41
N PHE A 651 -9.75 -27.87 -9.39
CA PHE A 651 -10.59 -28.42 -10.46
C PHE A 651 -9.74 -28.82 -11.68
N ASP A 652 -10.35 -29.47 -12.69
CA ASP A 652 -9.68 -30.13 -13.82
C ASP A 652 -9.96 -29.40 -15.15
N PRO A 653 -9.06 -28.51 -15.62
CA PRO A 653 -9.28 -27.58 -16.75
C PRO A 653 -9.37 -28.25 -18.13
N TYR A 654 -9.41 -29.58 -18.19
CA TYR A 654 -9.61 -30.36 -19.41
C TYR A 654 -11.01 -31.01 -19.43
N SER A 655 -11.95 -30.49 -18.63
CA SER A 655 -13.29 -31.04 -18.49
C SER A 655 -14.33 -30.04 -17.99
N ALA A 656 -15.13 -29.48 -18.91
CA ALA A 656 -16.33 -28.64 -18.71
C ALA A 656 -17.49 -29.28 -17.90
N ALA A 657 -17.22 -30.35 -17.16
CA ALA A 657 -18.03 -30.92 -16.10
C ALA A 657 -17.39 -30.73 -14.70
N SER A 658 -16.25 -30.05 -14.64
CA SER A 658 -15.43 -29.71 -13.48
C SER A 658 -15.47 -28.20 -13.17
N VAL A 659 -16.47 -27.47 -13.68
CA VAL A 659 -16.65 -26.05 -13.36
C VAL A 659 -16.73 -25.82 -11.83
N PRO A 660 -15.96 -24.90 -11.25
CA PRO A 660 -16.21 -24.41 -9.90
C PRO A 660 -17.50 -23.58 -9.84
N PRO A 661 -18.08 -23.33 -8.66
CA PRO A 661 -19.21 -22.42 -8.51
C PRO A 661 -18.87 -20.98 -8.95
N ASP A 662 -19.77 -20.41 -9.74
CA ASP A 662 -19.75 -19.03 -10.25
C ASP A 662 -21.23 -18.58 -10.34
N GLN A 663 -21.60 -17.69 -9.42
CA GLN A 663 -22.95 -17.16 -9.18
C GLN A 663 -23.35 -16.09 -10.21
N ASP A 664 -22.52 -15.06 -10.44
CA ASP A 664 -22.84 -13.87 -11.26
C ASP A 664 -22.56 -14.05 -12.77
N LYS A 665 -21.50 -14.81 -13.11
CA LYS A 665 -20.98 -15.13 -14.46
C LYS A 665 -20.05 -14.11 -15.11
N ASP A 666 -19.17 -13.48 -14.32
CA ASP A 666 -18.03 -12.69 -14.83
C ASP A 666 -16.81 -13.55 -15.24
N GLY A 667 -16.66 -14.77 -14.69
CA GLY A 667 -15.55 -15.69 -14.92
C GLY A 667 -14.58 -15.86 -13.74
N ILE A 668 -14.84 -15.23 -12.59
CA ILE A 668 -14.16 -15.45 -11.30
C ILE A 668 -15.05 -16.35 -10.42
N PRO A 669 -14.56 -17.50 -9.92
CA PRO A 669 -15.38 -18.38 -9.07
C PRO A 669 -15.68 -17.80 -7.67
N ASP A 670 -16.83 -18.18 -7.10
CA ASP A 670 -17.42 -17.73 -5.81
C ASP A 670 -16.46 -17.67 -4.60
N ALA A 671 -15.38 -18.46 -4.64
CA ALA A 671 -14.39 -18.62 -3.58
C ALA A 671 -13.10 -17.80 -3.77
N LEU A 672 -12.98 -17.10 -4.90
CA LEU A 672 -11.89 -16.20 -5.27
C LEU A 672 -12.38 -14.79 -5.66
N ASP A 673 -13.69 -14.63 -5.79
CA ASP A 673 -14.36 -13.36 -6.06
C ASP A 673 -14.55 -12.52 -4.78
N ASN A 674 -14.55 -11.21 -4.96
CA ASN A 674 -14.75 -10.19 -3.95
C ASN A 674 -16.15 -9.55 -3.99
N ASP A 675 -16.94 -9.69 -5.07
CA ASP A 675 -18.31 -9.13 -5.22
C ASP A 675 -19.19 -10.21 -5.88
N ARG A 676 -19.57 -11.25 -5.12
CA ARG A 676 -20.02 -12.55 -5.66
C ARG A 676 -21.31 -12.50 -6.49
N ASP A 677 -22.12 -11.45 -6.34
CA ASP A 677 -23.34 -11.30 -7.12
C ASP A 677 -23.41 -10.02 -7.98
N ASN A 678 -22.36 -9.19 -7.91
CA ASN A 678 -22.05 -8.06 -8.78
C ASN A 678 -23.01 -6.88 -8.57
N ASP A 679 -23.33 -6.56 -7.32
CA ASP A 679 -24.15 -5.40 -6.98
C ASP A 679 -23.32 -4.11 -6.82
N GLY A 680 -22.03 -4.25 -6.48
CA GLY A 680 -21.07 -3.16 -6.31
C GLY A 680 -20.50 -3.00 -4.89
N TYR A 681 -20.83 -3.88 -3.94
CA TYR A 681 -20.22 -3.93 -2.60
C TYR A 681 -19.32 -5.17 -2.42
N ASP A 682 -18.16 -4.99 -1.76
CA ASP A 682 -17.26 -6.11 -1.47
C ASP A 682 -17.89 -7.08 -0.43
N ASN A 683 -17.76 -8.39 -0.63
CA ASN A 683 -18.21 -9.52 0.21
C ASN A 683 -17.85 -9.41 1.72
N ASP A 684 -16.82 -8.63 2.07
CA ASP A 684 -16.37 -8.38 3.46
C ASP A 684 -17.09 -7.16 4.11
N SER A 685 -17.77 -6.34 3.31
CA SER A 685 -18.55 -5.15 3.72
C SER A 685 -20.06 -5.32 3.51
N ASP A 686 -20.46 -6.25 2.66
CA ASP A 686 -21.84 -6.63 2.37
C ASP A 686 -22.40 -7.62 3.42
N ALA A 687 -23.64 -7.38 3.86
CA ALA A 687 -24.38 -8.25 4.78
C ALA A 687 -25.03 -9.49 4.09
N PHE A 688 -25.25 -9.46 2.77
CA PHE A 688 -25.86 -10.56 2.00
C PHE A 688 -25.09 -10.92 0.70
N PRO A 689 -23.84 -11.42 0.76
CA PRO A 689 -22.97 -11.69 -0.42
C PRO A 689 -23.38 -12.86 -1.33
N ASP A 690 -24.68 -13.14 -1.44
CA ASP A 690 -25.31 -14.09 -2.34
C ASP A 690 -26.69 -13.57 -2.90
N ASP A 691 -27.18 -12.37 -2.53
CA ASP A 691 -28.44 -11.75 -3.01
C ASP A 691 -28.30 -10.24 -3.36
N ARG A 692 -27.89 -9.96 -4.61
CA ARG A 692 -27.81 -8.71 -5.41
C ARG A 692 -28.98 -7.70 -5.37
N THR A 693 -29.87 -7.83 -4.39
CA THR A 693 -30.91 -6.85 -4.08
C THR A 693 -30.87 -6.35 -2.64
N GLU A 694 -29.93 -6.83 -1.83
CA GLU A 694 -29.67 -6.45 -0.44
C GLU A 694 -28.16 -6.33 -0.21
N TRP A 695 -27.68 -5.25 0.42
CA TRP A 695 -26.25 -5.08 0.73
C TRP A 695 -25.99 -4.70 2.20
N SER A 696 -27.05 -4.59 3.01
CA SER A 696 -27.05 -3.98 4.34
C SER A 696 -28.17 -4.58 5.20
N ASP A 697 -27.88 -4.78 6.47
CA ASP A 697 -28.74 -5.34 7.53
C ASP A 697 -28.64 -4.39 8.74
N PHE A 698 -29.49 -3.36 8.79
CA PHE A 698 -29.32 -2.23 9.71
C PHE A 698 -29.62 -2.58 11.18
N ASP A 699 -30.53 -3.53 11.47
CA ASP A 699 -30.84 -3.98 12.83
C ASP A 699 -30.19 -5.32 13.24
N GLY A 700 -29.81 -6.16 12.27
CA GLY A 700 -29.19 -7.48 12.50
C GLY A 700 -30.17 -8.66 12.60
N ASP A 701 -31.42 -8.53 12.14
CA ASP A 701 -32.42 -9.61 12.05
C ASP A 701 -32.05 -10.70 11.02
N GLY A 702 -31.31 -10.35 9.96
CA GLY A 702 -31.01 -11.22 8.82
C GLY A 702 -31.96 -11.07 7.63
N ILE A 703 -32.63 -9.92 7.50
CA ILE A 703 -33.41 -9.51 6.32
C ILE A 703 -32.91 -8.13 5.87
N GLY A 704 -32.37 -8.05 4.65
CA GLY A 704 -31.80 -6.80 4.15
C GLY A 704 -32.78 -5.64 3.94
N ASP A 705 -32.22 -4.44 4.06
CA ASP A 705 -32.93 -3.16 4.20
C ASP A 705 -33.91 -2.84 3.05
N ASN A 706 -33.71 -3.38 1.83
CA ASN A 706 -34.60 -3.09 0.69
C ASN A 706 -35.88 -3.93 0.71
N LYS A 707 -35.86 -5.09 1.39
CA LYS A 707 -37.00 -6.01 1.54
C LYS A 707 -37.63 -5.93 2.93
N ASP A 708 -36.88 -5.50 3.93
CA ASP A 708 -37.37 -5.48 5.30
C ASP A 708 -38.50 -4.46 5.55
N LEU A 709 -39.30 -4.76 6.57
CA LEU A 709 -40.52 -4.07 6.93
C LEU A 709 -40.40 -3.26 8.23
N ASP A 710 -39.32 -3.35 9.00
CA ASP A 710 -39.12 -2.93 10.40
C ASP A 710 -37.60 -2.60 10.59
N VAL A 711 -37.05 -1.71 9.76
CA VAL A 711 -35.62 -1.67 9.36
C VAL A 711 -34.64 -1.35 10.49
N ASP A 712 -35.07 -0.62 11.52
CA ASP A 712 -34.25 -0.40 12.71
C ASP A 712 -34.57 -1.36 13.86
N GLY A 713 -35.55 -2.26 13.69
CA GLY A 713 -35.92 -3.34 14.60
C GLY A 713 -36.51 -2.90 15.94
N ASP A 714 -37.17 -1.74 16.02
CA ASP A 714 -37.93 -1.31 17.20
C ASP A 714 -39.19 -2.17 17.46
N GLY A 715 -39.69 -2.88 16.44
CA GLY A 715 -40.91 -3.69 16.44
C GLY A 715 -42.15 -2.99 15.86
N PHE A 716 -41.98 -1.84 15.19
CA PHE A 716 -42.98 -1.04 14.52
C PHE A 716 -42.62 -0.82 13.05
N SER A 717 -43.23 -1.60 12.17
CA SER A 717 -42.97 -1.50 10.74
C SER A 717 -42.83 -0.09 10.12
N ASN A 718 -41.84 0.04 9.24
CA ASN A 718 -41.51 1.13 8.31
C ASN A 718 -42.72 1.89 7.72
N ASP A 719 -43.81 1.17 7.44
CA ASP A 719 -45.04 1.66 6.80
C ASP A 719 -46.05 2.25 7.80
N THR A 720 -45.81 2.06 9.10
CA THR A 720 -46.54 2.57 10.27
C THR A 720 -45.87 3.78 10.88
N GLU A 721 -44.56 3.77 11.01
CA GLU A 721 -43.77 4.93 11.42
C GLU A 721 -43.92 6.13 10.50
N LYS A 722 -43.69 5.94 9.19
CA LYS A 722 -43.91 6.95 8.12
C LYS A 722 -45.36 7.47 8.08
N ARG A 723 -46.28 6.84 8.82
CA ARG A 723 -47.70 7.21 8.96
C ARG A 723 -47.98 7.98 10.25
N GLU A 724 -47.20 7.77 11.31
CA GLU A 724 -47.36 8.39 12.63
C GLU A 724 -46.35 9.51 12.90
N GLY A 725 -45.25 9.57 12.13
CA GLY A 725 -44.30 10.70 12.08
C GLY A 725 -42.97 10.43 12.79
N THR A 726 -42.55 9.17 12.81
CA THR A 726 -41.28 8.68 13.34
C THR A 726 -40.34 8.28 12.18
N ASP A 727 -39.07 7.97 12.43
CA ASP A 727 -38.04 7.80 11.38
C ASP A 727 -37.48 6.36 11.33
N PRO A 728 -37.78 5.57 10.27
CA PRO A 728 -37.47 4.12 10.18
C PRO A 728 -36.01 3.71 10.00
N TRP A 729 -35.10 4.51 10.56
CA TRP A 729 -33.65 4.32 10.59
C TRP A 729 -33.09 4.79 11.94
N ASP A 730 -33.94 4.99 12.95
CA ASP A 730 -33.59 5.40 14.31
C ASP A 730 -34.46 4.65 15.32
N LYS A 731 -33.91 3.53 15.82
CA LYS A 731 -34.48 2.66 16.86
C LYS A 731 -34.88 3.39 18.16
N ALA A 732 -34.52 4.67 18.33
CA ALA A 732 -34.94 5.53 19.44
C ALA A 732 -36.10 6.48 19.08
N ASP A 733 -36.46 6.68 17.82
CA ASP A 733 -37.66 7.37 17.36
C ASP A 733 -38.76 6.37 16.98
N TYR A 734 -39.45 5.84 18.00
CA TYR A 734 -40.55 4.89 17.81
C TYR A 734 -41.94 5.40 18.24
N PRO A 735 -43.06 4.86 17.70
CA PRO A 735 -44.42 5.33 17.99
C PRO A 735 -44.93 5.05 19.42
N ASP A 736 -44.75 6.00 20.36
CA ASP A 736 -45.26 5.89 21.73
C ASP A 736 -46.72 6.38 21.94
N HIS A 737 -47.49 5.59 22.69
CA HIS A 737 -48.88 5.83 23.10
C HIS A 737 -49.14 5.56 24.61
N GLU A 738 -48.12 5.22 25.40
CA GLU A 738 -48.20 5.01 26.85
C GLU A 738 -47.94 6.35 27.61
N PRO A 739 -48.41 6.53 28.86
CA PRO A 739 -48.17 7.76 29.62
C PRO A 739 -47.08 7.61 30.71
N PRO A 740 -46.14 8.58 30.86
CA PRO A 740 -44.97 8.48 31.74
C PRO A 740 -45.17 7.93 33.16
N VAL A 741 -44.29 7.04 33.62
CA VAL A 741 -44.36 6.41 34.95
C VAL A 741 -43.75 7.29 36.04
N ILE A 742 -44.60 7.98 36.81
CA ILE A 742 -44.17 8.82 37.95
C ILE A 742 -43.72 7.95 39.14
N GLY A 743 -42.41 7.88 39.38
CA GLY A 743 -41.72 7.15 40.46
C GLY A 743 -41.88 7.79 41.85
N LYS A 744 -40.86 7.72 42.72
CA LYS A 744 -40.89 8.39 44.05
C LYS A 744 -40.83 9.92 43.87
N ILE A 745 -41.55 10.67 44.71
CA ILE A 745 -41.42 12.14 44.80
C ILE A 745 -41.21 12.55 46.27
N GLU A 746 -40.50 13.66 46.49
CA GLU A 746 -40.21 14.20 47.81
C GLU A 746 -40.16 15.75 47.78
N TRP A 747 -40.63 16.39 48.85
CA TRP A 747 -40.70 17.86 48.93
C TRP A 747 -39.54 18.43 49.73
N LEU A 748 -38.64 19.11 49.04
CA LEU A 748 -37.39 19.62 49.60
C LEU A 748 -37.61 21.04 50.16
N GLU A 749 -38.08 21.13 51.41
CA GLU A 749 -38.43 22.41 52.09
C GLU A 749 -37.31 23.47 52.06
N ALA A 750 -36.04 23.04 52.05
CA ALA A 750 -34.89 23.96 51.96
C ALA A 750 -34.84 24.69 50.60
N GLN A 751 -35.13 23.98 49.51
CA GLN A 751 -35.11 24.48 48.13
C GLN A 751 -36.49 25.00 47.67
N LYS A 752 -37.58 24.60 48.35
CA LYS A 752 -38.99 24.81 47.96
C LYS A 752 -39.31 24.23 46.59
N ALA A 753 -38.78 23.04 46.33
CA ALA A 753 -39.00 22.28 45.12
C ALA A 753 -39.58 20.90 45.44
N LEU A 754 -40.38 20.38 44.52
CA LEU A 754 -40.72 18.96 44.48
C LEU A 754 -39.67 18.25 43.63
N SER A 755 -38.88 17.38 44.22
CA SER A 755 -37.96 16.48 43.51
C SER A 755 -38.63 15.12 43.31
N GLY A 756 -38.19 14.36 42.32
CA GLY A 756 -38.57 12.97 42.16
C GLY A 756 -38.11 12.34 40.87
N MET A 757 -38.54 11.11 40.66
CA MET A 757 -38.27 10.35 39.44
C MET A 757 -39.55 10.24 38.61
N ALA A 758 -39.40 10.33 37.29
CA ALA A 758 -40.42 9.94 36.32
C ALA A 758 -39.70 9.34 35.12
N TYR A 759 -40.19 8.18 34.67
CA TYR A 759 -39.65 7.44 33.55
C TYR A 759 -40.62 7.54 32.38
N ASP A 760 -40.07 7.40 31.19
CA ASP A 760 -40.77 7.36 29.91
C ASP A 760 -40.17 6.18 29.16
N ASP A 761 -40.97 5.38 28.48
CA ASP A 761 -40.48 4.30 27.62
C ASP A 761 -39.83 4.95 26.38
N GLY A 762 -40.60 5.80 25.69
CA GLY A 762 -40.23 6.43 24.43
C GLY A 762 -39.31 7.64 24.56
N ARG A 763 -39.47 8.61 23.65
CA ARG A 763 -38.49 9.70 23.41
C ARG A 763 -38.20 10.64 24.60
N GLY A 764 -38.85 10.49 25.75
CA GLY A 764 -38.51 11.17 26.99
C GLY A 764 -39.42 12.37 27.32
N ILE A 765 -39.35 12.78 28.59
CA ILE A 765 -40.25 13.78 29.18
C ILE A 765 -39.96 15.18 28.65
N THR A 766 -40.94 15.80 27.98
CA THR A 766 -40.89 17.20 27.50
C THR A 766 -41.13 18.21 28.62
N SER A 767 -42.04 17.93 29.56
CA SER A 767 -42.34 18.88 30.64
C SER A 767 -42.86 18.23 31.92
N VAL A 768 -42.38 18.75 33.05
CA VAL A 768 -42.84 18.40 34.39
C VAL A 768 -43.38 19.65 35.08
N ARG A 769 -44.64 19.63 35.53
CA ARG A 769 -45.36 20.83 35.97
C ARG A 769 -46.30 20.56 37.14
N LEU A 770 -46.29 21.42 38.16
CA LEU A 770 -47.28 21.42 39.24
C LEU A 770 -48.41 22.41 38.91
N ILE A 771 -49.66 21.94 38.97
CA ILE A 771 -50.86 22.75 38.68
C ILE A 771 -51.80 22.80 39.90
N SER A 772 -52.29 23.98 40.26
CA SER A 772 -53.26 24.16 41.34
C SER A 772 -54.72 24.03 40.83
N PRO A 773 -55.69 23.61 41.66
CA PRO A 773 -57.11 23.67 41.34
C PRO A 773 -57.66 25.08 41.07
N MET A 774 -56.87 26.13 41.32
CA MET A 774 -57.22 27.52 41.02
C MET A 774 -56.62 28.01 39.68
N GLY A 775 -55.78 27.19 39.03
CA GLY A 775 -55.15 27.48 37.75
C GLY A 775 -53.73 28.06 37.84
N ASP A 776 -53.16 28.14 39.05
CA ASP A 776 -51.74 28.49 39.21
C ASP A 776 -50.85 27.35 38.67
N LYS A 777 -49.66 27.69 38.18
CA LYS A 777 -48.68 26.74 37.68
C LYS A 777 -47.29 27.03 38.26
N CYS A 778 -46.52 25.96 38.45
CA CYS A 778 -45.08 25.96 38.65
C CYS A 778 -44.49 24.98 37.65
N ASP A 779 -43.69 25.46 36.72
CA ASP A 779 -43.00 24.64 35.73
C ASP A 779 -41.65 24.17 36.31
N GLY A 780 -41.22 22.96 35.95
CA GLY A 780 -39.98 22.32 36.42
C GLY A 780 -39.07 21.90 35.27
N PHE A 781 -37.95 21.29 35.63
CA PHE A 781 -36.88 20.85 34.73
C PHE A 781 -36.39 19.44 35.09
N ILE A 782 -35.62 18.85 34.20
CA ILE A 782 -35.01 17.52 34.30
C ILE A 782 -33.49 17.74 34.40
N PRO A 783 -32.86 17.56 35.57
CA PRO A 783 -31.41 17.75 35.72
C PRO A 783 -30.59 16.59 35.16
N TYR A 784 -31.15 15.38 35.11
CA TYR A 784 -30.54 14.17 34.55
C TYR A 784 -31.63 13.14 34.25
N VAL A 785 -31.31 12.12 33.45
CA VAL A 785 -32.29 11.15 32.92
C VAL A 785 -33.11 10.49 34.05
N GLY A 786 -34.42 10.37 33.83
CA GLY A 786 -35.38 9.80 34.77
C GLY A 786 -35.70 10.66 36.01
N HIS A 787 -35.05 11.82 36.21
CA HIS A 787 -35.21 12.67 37.39
C HIS A 787 -35.76 14.06 37.05
N PHE A 788 -36.46 14.68 38.00
CA PHE A 788 -37.00 16.02 37.82
C PHE A 788 -36.99 16.86 39.10
N MET A 789 -37.03 18.17 38.92
CA MET A 789 -37.25 19.14 39.98
C MET A 789 -38.26 20.21 39.57
N VAL A 790 -39.26 20.47 40.41
CA VAL A 790 -40.29 21.52 40.21
C VAL A 790 -40.20 22.59 41.31
N PRO A 791 -39.42 23.67 41.13
CA PRO A 791 -39.38 24.79 42.05
C PRO A 791 -40.75 25.51 42.12
N CYS A 792 -41.32 25.66 43.31
CA CYS A 792 -42.67 26.24 43.44
C CYS A 792 -42.78 27.23 44.61
N ALA A 793 -42.24 28.44 44.42
CA ALA A 793 -42.28 29.50 45.41
C ALA A 793 -43.70 29.95 45.85
N ILE A 794 -44.73 29.62 45.05
CA ILE A 794 -46.14 29.93 45.33
C ILE A 794 -46.94 28.76 45.91
N ILE A 795 -46.31 27.63 46.25
CA ILE A 795 -46.97 26.38 46.69
C ILE A 795 -48.02 26.60 47.81
N GLY A 796 -47.76 27.52 48.73
CA GLY A 796 -48.64 27.84 49.87
C GLY A 796 -49.97 28.53 49.51
N ASN A 797 -50.23 28.86 48.23
CA ASN A 797 -51.50 29.41 47.78
C ASN A 797 -52.61 28.35 47.67
N SER A 798 -52.27 27.05 47.56
CA SER A 798 -53.21 25.93 47.48
C SER A 798 -52.82 24.80 48.41
N THR A 799 -53.81 24.10 48.98
CA THR A 799 -53.61 22.92 49.85
C THR A 799 -53.56 21.60 49.10
N GLN A 800 -53.70 21.63 47.77
CA GLN A 800 -53.61 20.48 46.88
C GLN A 800 -53.04 20.97 45.55
N TRP A 801 -52.11 20.19 44.99
CA TRP A 801 -51.52 20.40 43.68
C TRP A 801 -51.54 19.08 42.92
N THR A 802 -51.59 19.14 41.60
CA THR A 802 -51.45 17.96 40.75
C THR A 802 -50.17 18.12 39.95
N LEU A 803 -49.22 17.20 40.14
CA LEU A 803 -48.08 17.03 39.25
C LEU A 803 -48.60 16.49 37.92
N VAL A 804 -48.11 17.06 36.83
CA VAL A 804 -48.35 16.63 35.45
C VAL A 804 -46.99 16.39 34.81
N VAL A 805 -46.81 15.21 34.24
CA VAL A 805 -45.66 14.81 33.44
C VAL A 805 -46.17 14.55 32.02
N GLU A 806 -45.41 15.00 31.03
CA GLU A 806 -45.78 15.01 29.61
C GLU A 806 -44.51 14.84 28.77
N ASP A 807 -44.49 13.77 27.98
CA ASP A 807 -43.49 13.31 27.00
C ASP A 807 -43.48 14.14 25.70
N LYS A 808 -42.69 13.70 24.70
CA LYS A 808 -42.55 14.35 23.39
C LYS A 808 -43.74 14.10 22.44
N PHE A 809 -44.46 12.99 22.59
CA PHE A 809 -45.66 12.70 21.78
C PHE A 809 -46.93 13.40 22.34
N GLY A 810 -46.89 13.83 23.60
CA GLY A 810 -47.97 14.53 24.28
C GLY A 810 -48.91 13.60 25.07
N ASN A 811 -48.47 12.38 25.36
CA ASN A 811 -49.09 11.53 26.37
C ASN A 811 -48.89 12.20 27.75
N ARG A 812 -49.68 11.79 28.77
CA ARG A 812 -49.73 12.54 30.04
C ARG A 812 -50.03 11.69 31.26
N ALA A 813 -49.11 11.73 32.22
CA ALA A 813 -49.29 11.18 33.54
C ALA A 813 -49.57 12.28 34.57
N THR A 814 -50.31 11.94 35.64
CA THR A 814 -50.64 12.90 36.70
C THR A 814 -50.61 12.26 38.09
N ARG A 815 -50.15 13.02 39.10
CA ARG A 815 -50.23 12.59 40.50
C ARG A 815 -50.53 13.76 41.44
N ASP A 816 -51.51 13.57 42.33
CA ASP A 816 -51.82 14.54 43.36
C ASP A 816 -50.73 14.60 44.45
N PHE A 817 -50.42 15.82 44.87
CA PHE A 817 -49.40 16.17 45.85
C PHE A 817 -49.97 17.16 46.89
N VAL A 818 -49.54 17.01 48.15
CA VAL A 818 -49.90 17.88 49.27
C VAL A 818 -48.60 18.27 49.99
N PRO A 819 -48.26 19.57 50.09
CA PRO A 819 -47.03 20.01 50.76
C PRO A 819 -47.03 19.68 52.27
N GLY A 820 -45.97 19.05 52.75
CA GLY A 820 -45.77 18.73 54.16
C GLY A 820 -46.61 17.56 54.70
N GLY A 821 -46.86 16.55 53.87
CA GLY A 821 -47.56 15.30 54.23
C GLY A 821 -46.61 14.12 54.44
#